data_AF-A0AAP2HDA9-F1
#
_entry.id   AF-A0AAP2HDA9-F1
#
_cell.length_a   1.000
_cell.length_b   1.000
_cell.length_c   1.000
_cell.angle_alpha   90.00
_cell.angle_beta   90.00
_cell.angle_gamma   90.00
#
_symmetry.space_group_name_H-M   'P 1'
#
loop_
_entity.id
_entity.type
_entity.pdbx_description
1 polymer ?
#
loop_
_entity_poly.entity_id
_entity_poly.type
_entity_poly.pdbx_seq_one_letter_code
_entity_poly.pdbx_strand_id
1 'polypeptide(L)'
;MDPKHPASRPSPSQFMRQLRPELYSDSTSRAKYRLGSEILSHYLDTLTERNQTHDFELFCRKLCERTICPNLRPATGPEGGGDSKADTETTPAADEISKLTYVGVANHGSERWAFAFSAKRTWAGKARSDVAGIVATKRGYQRIFFVTSRAARAKDRARLEDELTAEAGVPVTILDRSWIVDEVIEKDRHDLAFNYLGIGEESRDRDVGPGDYSRTRQLAEVERELADPSAFGAMEMHRATEALVAAKLARSLELPRVEVEGRFLRAIRLADDGGTYRQQLEARYETLWTAFWWFDDLRAVLAGYDSFEAQVLEDSQASNLEMLCNLGQLLFNAVISGQHSPEHVQLEPRIGRLTARLAALSEDTERPNNALEARTSWLTIEVNRAVLAQAPESLAALWPNFADVLTQAEGLGEFDASRLSQLIERFGEVAGDDRGYRDLLDQLADFTAKRTGESQGALILLRRARQISLEQNMEMIRLLGRAARLLTKKEHAQEQVSALAELAVAYKSAGLGWAARASAMSAAATMFIDANDGSELPASAFPILMNVAWMALSLKYLPDVLDAIQVARGCLTVLPFDDESAERANKQLESFDMVLACQLVNLTELELAQLKSIPDVLRGMGLHHSWSALMYRLGYEDHLRTEGWIPHGESRDDVAALFAKMAGQPTGVARWRPAVLNAGQTQVCATTVLGVRVDIVHEPTDTAIIVAEAVAGAVEAFFVTAFELGAFGHVERFSVQVLEDSVDNFQVKADLDRMRVTVRCPAGVFPGSPAVYPEFQRMLFEVATTVFWATCHTSSHGEAASRILKGDAAAERLAMVGSLCLSRLRIFGGVARLSKWDKHLPRVHELRADRPTVAPQAPTRSAASPARERDEVSDPWKVTDHLAVQVRSVIDVHHWDQAGWTGTAYGSFGPSAPPFIALMFKNADAATRIFERWRERFGEHDEAEEIYIGIIREYSSAHKAHYGMIVTSRLPETDLDTQTDLSMVVSRSLSMEPADDMNLSRFLADYQRFGAYLLMAMVLPEGQTQPLLLKDLPVLKRTLSVKLAADVGPSDPETIFLKPRGLTPVKR
;
A
#
# COMPACT_ATOMS: atom_id res chain seq x y z
N MET A 1 13.67 -14.87 -1.10
CA MET A 1 14.00 -16.24 -0.62
C MET A 1 15.49 -16.43 -0.78
N ASP A 2 16.18 -16.94 0.23
CA ASP A 2 17.64 -17.08 0.26
C ASP A 2 18.11 -18.23 -0.67
N PRO A 3 18.92 -17.98 -1.71
CA PRO A 3 19.23 -18.98 -2.74
C PRO A 3 20.23 -20.07 -2.32
N LYS A 4 20.68 -20.10 -1.07
CA LYS A 4 21.87 -20.88 -0.64
C LYS A 4 21.64 -22.26 -0.02
N HIS A 5 20.40 -22.76 0.11
CA HIS A 5 20.14 -24.13 0.59
C HIS A 5 19.34 -24.99 -0.42
N PRO A 6 19.91 -26.08 -0.99
CA PRO A 6 19.22 -26.93 -1.95
C PRO A 6 18.10 -27.81 -1.34
N ALA A 7 18.10 -27.98 0.00
CA ALA A 7 17.12 -28.83 0.71
C ALA A 7 15.79 -28.13 1.04
N SER A 8 15.63 -26.83 0.72
CA SER A 8 14.42 -26.04 1.03
C SER A 8 13.63 -25.59 -0.20
N ARG A 9 13.93 -26.12 -1.40
CA ARG A 9 13.20 -25.76 -2.62
C ARG A 9 11.92 -26.60 -2.72
N PRO A 10 10.74 -26.00 -3.00
CA PRO A 10 9.50 -26.74 -3.12
C PRO A 10 9.58 -27.75 -4.26
N SER A 11 8.95 -28.92 -4.10
CA SER A 11 8.78 -29.86 -5.21
C SER A 11 7.88 -29.25 -6.31
N PRO A 12 7.92 -29.74 -7.56
CA PRO A 12 7.04 -29.25 -8.62
C PRO A 12 5.56 -29.12 -8.20
N SER A 13 5.02 -30.13 -7.51
CA SER A 13 3.65 -30.15 -6.99
C SER A 13 3.38 -29.09 -5.93
N GLN A 14 4.32 -28.86 -5.02
CA GLN A 14 4.23 -27.78 -4.04
C GLN A 14 4.29 -26.40 -4.70
N PHE A 15 5.18 -26.22 -5.67
CA PHE A 15 5.32 -24.98 -6.43
C PHE A 15 4.03 -24.66 -7.20
N MET A 16 3.48 -25.62 -7.94
CA MET A 16 2.27 -25.42 -8.71
C MET A 16 1.03 -25.22 -7.83
N ARG A 17 0.97 -25.86 -6.65
CA ARG A 17 -0.08 -25.62 -5.66
C ARG A 17 -0.04 -24.20 -5.08
N GLN A 18 1.15 -23.63 -4.91
CA GLN A 18 1.29 -22.22 -4.51
C GLN A 18 0.87 -21.27 -5.63
N LEU A 19 1.21 -21.61 -6.89
CA LEU A 19 0.94 -20.75 -8.05
C LEU A 19 -0.53 -20.78 -8.49
N ARG A 20 -1.15 -21.96 -8.46
CA ARG A 20 -2.48 -22.26 -8.98
C ARG A 20 -3.25 -23.18 -8.00
N PRO A 21 -3.54 -22.70 -6.77
CA PRO A 21 -4.19 -23.50 -5.74
C PRO A 21 -5.54 -24.04 -6.19
N GLU A 22 -6.22 -23.34 -7.09
CA GLU A 22 -7.51 -23.72 -7.65
C GLU A 22 -7.44 -24.98 -8.53
N LEU A 23 -6.26 -25.48 -8.91
CA LEU A 23 -6.15 -26.77 -9.62
C LEU A 23 -6.15 -27.98 -8.68
N TYR A 24 -6.02 -27.77 -7.37
CA TYR A 24 -5.92 -28.79 -6.32
C TYR A 24 -7.16 -28.80 -5.43
N SER A 25 -7.22 -29.76 -4.51
CA SER A 25 -8.33 -29.98 -3.58
C SER A 25 -8.48 -28.81 -2.60
N ASP A 26 -9.70 -28.27 -2.48
CA ASP A 26 -10.06 -27.19 -1.53
C ASP A 26 -10.71 -27.70 -0.24
N SER A 27 -10.80 -29.03 -0.08
CA SER A 27 -11.37 -29.69 1.10
C SER A 27 -10.45 -29.67 2.32
N THR A 28 -11.05 -29.44 3.50
CA THR A 28 -10.35 -29.49 4.82
C THR A 28 -10.95 -30.60 5.70
N SER A 29 -10.31 -30.99 6.80
CA SER A 29 -10.84 -32.05 7.68
C SER A 29 -11.23 -31.49 9.05
N ARG A 30 -12.48 -31.72 9.49
CA ARG A 30 -12.98 -31.36 10.83
C ARG A 30 -13.64 -32.59 11.49
N ALA A 31 -13.63 -32.66 12.81
CA ALA A 31 -14.28 -33.75 13.54
C ALA A 31 -15.81 -33.56 13.57
N LYS A 32 -16.57 -34.60 13.17
CA LYS A 32 -18.03 -34.71 13.30
C LYS A 32 -18.39 -35.88 14.21
N TYR A 33 -19.42 -35.72 15.04
CA TYR A 33 -19.91 -36.79 15.93
C TYR A 33 -21.09 -37.52 15.30
N ARG A 34 -21.03 -38.85 15.21
CA ARG A 34 -22.11 -39.71 14.69
C ARG A 34 -22.76 -40.50 15.82
N LEU A 35 -24.08 -40.46 15.91
CA LEU A 35 -24.85 -41.27 16.86
C LEU A 35 -26.20 -41.63 16.25
N GLY A 36 -26.56 -42.92 16.26
CA GLY A 36 -27.85 -43.40 15.76
C GLY A 36 -28.98 -43.24 16.79
N SER A 37 -30.20 -42.97 16.32
CA SER A 37 -31.39 -42.81 17.17
C SER A 37 -31.72 -44.07 18.00
N GLU A 38 -31.51 -45.26 17.43
CA GLU A 38 -31.73 -46.55 18.11
C GLU A 38 -30.74 -46.73 19.28
N ILE A 39 -29.49 -46.35 19.07
CA ILE A 39 -28.41 -46.44 20.08
C ILE A 39 -28.74 -45.48 21.23
N LEU A 40 -29.07 -44.23 20.93
CA LEU A 40 -29.47 -43.24 21.93
C LEU A 40 -30.71 -43.70 22.71
N SER A 41 -31.74 -44.19 22.03
CA SER A 41 -32.99 -44.64 22.65
C SER A 41 -32.80 -45.82 23.60
N HIS A 42 -31.97 -46.80 23.20
CA HIS A 42 -31.62 -47.95 24.04
C HIS A 42 -30.74 -47.53 25.23
N TYR A 43 -29.81 -46.59 25.01
CA TYR A 43 -28.96 -46.05 26.08
C TYR A 43 -29.81 -45.38 27.16
N LEU A 44 -30.73 -44.49 26.76
CA LEU A 44 -31.66 -43.78 27.65
C LEU A 44 -32.57 -44.73 28.47
N ASP A 45 -32.89 -45.91 27.93
CA ASP A 45 -33.71 -46.91 28.64
C ASP A 45 -32.92 -47.70 29.70
N THR A 46 -31.60 -47.82 29.53
CA THR A 46 -30.71 -48.64 30.38
C THR A 46 -29.90 -47.82 31.40
N LEU A 47 -30.03 -46.50 31.43
CA LEU A 47 -29.30 -45.58 32.32
C LEU A 47 -29.31 -45.99 33.81
N THR A 48 -30.48 -46.39 34.32
CA THR A 48 -30.63 -46.80 35.73
C THR A 48 -29.95 -48.12 36.04
N GLU A 49 -29.83 -49.01 35.05
CA GLU A 49 -29.16 -50.31 35.20
C GLU A 49 -27.63 -50.15 35.19
N ARG A 50 -27.14 -49.04 34.61
CA ARG A 50 -25.72 -48.68 34.51
C ARG A 50 -25.23 -47.70 35.56
N ASN A 51 -26.11 -47.26 36.48
CA ASN A 51 -25.82 -46.26 37.50
C ASN A 51 -25.39 -44.88 36.94
N GLN A 52 -25.82 -44.51 35.73
CA GLN A 52 -25.45 -43.26 35.03
C GLN A 52 -26.51 -42.16 35.15
N THR A 53 -27.20 -42.10 36.29
CA THR A 53 -28.29 -41.12 36.48
C THR A 53 -27.75 -39.70 36.56
N HIS A 54 -26.56 -39.50 37.14
CA HIS A 54 -25.90 -38.20 37.22
C HIS A 54 -25.44 -37.69 35.85
N ASP A 55 -24.85 -38.56 35.02
CA ASP A 55 -24.43 -38.22 33.64
C ASP A 55 -25.65 -37.79 32.80
N PHE A 56 -26.80 -38.45 33.01
CA PHE A 56 -28.05 -38.09 32.37
C PHE A 56 -28.60 -36.72 32.82
N GLU A 57 -28.51 -36.39 34.11
CA GLU A 57 -28.89 -35.07 34.63
C GLU A 57 -28.01 -33.96 34.04
N LEU A 58 -26.69 -34.19 33.98
CA LEU A 58 -25.74 -33.25 33.37
C LEU A 58 -26.02 -33.04 31.89
N PHE A 59 -26.25 -34.13 31.15
CA PHE A 59 -26.63 -34.09 29.75
C PHE A 59 -27.96 -33.36 29.53
N CYS A 60 -29.01 -33.65 30.31
CA CYS A 60 -30.30 -32.97 30.20
C CYS A 60 -30.19 -31.48 30.50
N ARG A 61 -29.35 -31.09 31.48
CA ARG A 61 -29.05 -29.68 31.75
C ARG A 61 -28.42 -29.00 30.55
N LYS A 62 -27.37 -29.59 29.96
CA LYS A 62 -26.69 -29.04 28.78
C LYS A 62 -27.57 -28.99 27.54
N LEU A 63 -28.45 -29.97 27.39
CA LEU A 63 -29.47 -29.96 26.34
C LEU A 63 -30.48 -28.84 26.58
N CYS A 64 -31.00 -28.66 27.80
CA CYS A 64 -31.91 -27.57 28.14
C CYS A 64 -31.26 -26.18 28.04
N GLU A 65 -29.97 -26.04 28.39
CA GLU A 65 -29.19 -24.81 28.20
C GLU A 65 -29.19 -24.38 26.72
N ARG A 66 -29.04 -25.35 25.81
CA ARG A 66 -28.95 -25.08 24.37
C ARG A 66 -30.32 -24.98 23.67
N THR A 67 -31.38 -25.51 24.25
CA THR A 67 -32.70 -25.66 23.60
C THR A 67 -33.83 -24.84 24.20
N ILE A 68 -33.78 -24.57 25.50
CA ILE A 68 -34.89 -23.98 26.25
C ILE A 68 -34.47 -22.67 26.92
N CYS A 69 -33.35 -22.66 27.67
CA CYS A 69 -32.87 -21.44 28.32
C CYS A 69 -31.37 -21.50 28.60
N PRO A 70 -30.53 -20.60 28.06
CA PRO A 70 -29.07 -20.65 28.22
C PRO A 70 -28.56 -20.37 29.65
N ASN A 71 -29.42 -19.91 30.57
CA ASN A 71 -29.04 -19.42 31.89
C ASN A 71 -29.43 -20.37 33.04
N LEU A 72 -29.02 -21.66 32.98
CA LEU A 72 -29.29 -22.65 34.03
C LEU A 72 -28.16 -22.77 35.06
N ARG A 73 -28.48 -22.78 36.36
CA ARG A 73 -27.49 -22.97 37.44
C ARG A 73 -27.19 -24.45 37.72
N PRO A 74 -25.92 -24.87 37.90
CA PRO A 74 -25.59 -26.17 38.47
C PRO A 74 -26.10 -26.26 39.92
N ALA A 75 -26.67 -27.40 40.33
CA ALA A 75 -26.88 -27.69 41.74
C ALA A 75 -25.53 -27.99 42.40
N THR A 76 -24.94 -27.01 43.11
CA THR A 76 -23.70 -27.21 43.88
C THR A 76 -23.98 -27.08 45.38
N GLY A 77 -24.04 -28.23 46.05
CA GLY A 77 -24.08 -28.38 47.51
C GLY A 77 -24.00 -29.87 47.89
N PRO A 78 -23.42 -30.24 49.05
CA PRO A 78 -23.30 -31.64 49.47
C PRO A 78 -24.68 -32.29 49.62
N GLU A 79 -24.81 -33.55 49.18
CA GLU A 79 -26.05 -34.34 49.25
C GLU A 79 -26.50 -34.52 50.72
N GLY A 80 -27.25 -33.55 51.22
CA GLY A 80 -27.71 -33.53 52.61
C GLY A 80 -27.84 -32.13 53.18
N GLY A 81 -28.79 -31.35 52.67
CA GLY A 81 -29.21 -30.08 53.29
C GLY A 81 -28.99 -28.84 52.41
N GLY A 82 -29.88 -28.65 51.44
CA GLY A 82 -30.02 -27.40 50.69
C GLY A 82 -31.49 -27.14 50.36
N ASP A 83 -31.93 -25.88 50.52
CA ASP A 83 -33.34 -25.44 50.47
C ASP A 83 -33.93 -25.38 49.03
N SER A 84 -33.21 -25.94 48.05
CA SER A 84 -33.59 -26.03 46.64
C SER A 84 -34.01 -27.46 46.32
N LYS A 85 -35.32 -27.69 46.12
CA LYS A 85 -35.88 -29.01 45.71
C LYS A 85 -35.97 -29.19 44.19
N ALA A 86 -35.39 -28.28 43.39
CA ALA A 86 -35.24 -28.37 41.94
C ALA A 86 -33.82 -28.84 41.57
N ASP A 87 -33.66 -29.60 40.48
CA ASP A 87 -32.37 -30.10 40.00
C ASP A 87 -31.54 -28.99 39.30
N THR A 88 -32.22 -28.02 38.67
CA THR A 88 -31.63 -26.75 38.21
C THR A 88 -32.71 -25.67 38.06
N GLU A 89 -32.33 -24.39 38.09
CA GLU A 89 -33.23 -23.24 37.93
C GLU A 89 -32.59 -22.12 37.10
N THR A 90 -33.42 -21.26 36.51
CA THR A 90 -32.94 -20.12 35.71
C THR A 90 -32.37 -18.99 36.58
N THR A 91 -31.34 -18.32 36.07
CA THR A 91 -30.87 -17.02 36.57
C THR A 91 -31.44 -15.86 35.77
N PRO A 92 -31.79 -14.72 36.42
CA PRO A 92 -32.14 -13.50 35.71
C PRO A 92 -30.98 -13.07 34.82
N ALA A 93 -31.28 -12.73 33.56
CA ALA A 93 -30.31 -12.21 32.60
C ALA A 93 -30.63 -10.76 32.27
N ALA A 94 -29.60 -9.96 31.99
CA ALA A 94 -29.77 -8.57 31.61
C ALA A 94 -30.59 -8.44 30.31
N ASP A 95 -31.42 -7.41 30.20
CA ASP A 95 -32.34 -7.17 29.07
C ASP A 95 -31.64 -7.17 27.69
N GLU A 96 -30.36 -6.83 27.64
CA GLU A 96 -29.54 -6.82 26.42
C GLU A 96 -29.26 -8.24 25.90
N ILE A 97 -29.10 -9.22 26.78
CA ILE A 97 -28.87 -10.65 26.43
C ILE A 97 -30.16 -11.29 25.91
N SER A 98 -31.31 -10.87 26.44
CA SER A 98 -32.64 -11.36 26.02
C SER A 98 -33.01 -10.95 24.58
N LYS A 99 -32.43 -9.86 24.05
CA LYS A 99 -32.68 -9.36 22.69
C LYS A 99 -31.92 -10.11 21.60
N LEU A 100 -30.80 -10.74 21.96
CA LEU A 100 -29.90 -11.43 21.02
C LEU A 100 -30.18 -12.93 20.90
N THR A 101 -30.95 -13.49 21.84
CA THR A 101 -31.17 -14.94 21.94
C THR A 101 -32.52 -15.33 21.34
N TYR A 102 -32.57 -15.68 20.05
CA TYR A 102 -33.75 -16.35 19.50
C TYR A 102 -33.65 -17.86 19.72
N VAL A 103 -34.25 -18.35 20.80
CA VAL A 103 -34.47 -19.77 21.07
C VAL A 103 -35.96 -19.94 21.35
N GLY A 104 -36.60 -20.94 20.75
CA GLY A 104 -38.03 -21.05 20.40
C GLY A 104 -39.12 -20.87 21.49
N VAL A 105 -38.79 -20.46 22.71
CA VAL A 105 -39.76 -19.95 23.70
C VAL A 105 -39.18 -18.68 24.33
N ALA A 106 -39.73 -17.51 24.00
CA ALA A 106 -39.26 -16.23 24.52
C ALA A 106 -39.43 -16.16 26.05
N ASN A 107 -38.31 -16.02 26.78
CA ASN A 107 -38.31 -15.61 28.18
C ASN A 107 -37.82 -14.17 28.26
N HIS A 108 -38.62 -13.26 28.83
CA HIS A 108 -38.25 -11.87 29.07
C HIS A 108 -37.24 -11.73 30.23
N GLY A 109 -36.13 -12.49 30.25
CA GLY A 109 -35.00 -12.38 31.19
C GLY A 109 -35.30 -12.41 32.71
N SER A 110 -36.57 -12.48 33.12
CA SER A 110 -37.08 -12.14 34.46
C SER A 110 -37.94 -13.24 35.08
N GLU A 111 -38.32 -14.26 34.32
CA GLU A 111 -39.08 -15.40 34.84
C GLU A 111 -38.16 -16.48 35.44
N ARG A 112 -38.48 -16.91 36.66
CA ARG A 112 -37.83 -18.07 37.29
C ARG A 112 -38.50 -19.35 36.80
N TRP A 113 -37.76 -20.21 36.12
CA TRP A 113 -38.21 -21.54 35.71
C TRP A 113 -37.45 -22.61 36.49
N ALA A 114 -38.15 -23.68 36.87
CA ALA A 114 -37.56 -24.83 37.56
C ALA A 114 -37.47 -26.02 36.61
N PHE A 115 -36.40 -26.79 36.74
CA PHE A 115 -36.16 -28.00 35.96
C PHE A 115 -35.92 -29.18 36.91
N ALA A 116 -36.53 -30.31 36.58
CA ALA A 116 -36.32 -31.59 37.24
C ALA A 116 -36.04 -32.68 36.21
N PHE A 117 -35.17 -33.62 36.54
CA PHE A 117 -34.66 -34.64 35.64
C PHE A 117 -34.83 -36.04 36.26
N SER A 118 -35.26 -37.03 35.47
CA SER A 118 -35.43 -38.39 36.00
C SER A 118 -35.22 -39.50 34.97
N ALA A 119 -34.34 -40.44 35.31
CA ALA A 119 -34.16 -41.70 34.57
C ALA A 119 -35.02 -42.87 35.10
N LYS A 120 -35.79 -42.68 36.19
CA LYS A 120 -36.56 -43.76 36.85
C LYS A 120 -37.68 -44.31 35.96
N ARG A 121 -37.92 -45.63 36.03
CA ARG A 121 -39.05 -46.28 35.31
C ARG A 121 -40.42 -45.74 35.73
N THR A 122 -40.61 -45.45 37.02
CA THR A 122 -41.83 -44.84 37.58
C THR A 122 -41.79 -43.30 37.49
N TRP A 123 -41.54 -42.77 36.29
CA TRP A 123 -41.32 -41.33 36.09
C TRP A 123 -42.53 -40.47 36.48
N ALA A 124 -43.77 -40.94 36.27
CA ALA A 124 -44.97 -40.19 36.62
C ALA A 124 -45.18 -39.98 38.13
N GLY A 125 -44.71 -40.91 38.97
CA GLY A 125 -44.71 -40.74 40.42
C GLY A 125 -43.61 -39.77 40.88
N LYS A 126 -42.46 -39.80 40.20
CA LYS A 126 -41.33 -38.89 40.45
C LYS A 126 -41.66 -37.45 40.02
N ALA A 127 -42.31 -37.26 38.87
CA ALA A 127 -42.80 -35.96 38.41
C ALA A 127 -43.76 -35.31 39.44
N ARG A 128 -44.73 -36.06 39.98
CA ARG A 128 -45.62 -35.56 41.05
C ARG A 128 -44.84 -35.14 42.30
N SER A 129 -43.92 -35.98 42.76
CA SER A 129 -43.11 -35.69 43.94
C SER A 129 -42.21 -34.47 43.75
N ASP A 130 -41.58 -34.33 42.58
CA ASP A 130 -40.63 -33.27 42.30
C ASP A 130 -41.36 -31.94 42.06
N VAL A 131 -42.47 -31.93 41.33
CA VAL A 131 -43.33 -30.74 41.18
C VAL A 131 -43.86 -30.27 42.53
N ALA A 132 -44.39 -31.18 43.36
CA ALA A 132 -44.83 -30.84 44.72
C ALA A 132 -43.68 -30.27 45.57
N GLY A 133 -42.48 -30.86 45.47
CA GLY A 133 -41.26 -30.38 46.11
C GLY A 133 -40.86 -28.98 45.67
N ILE A 134 -40.87 -28.71 44.35
CA ILE A 134 -40.56 -27.41 43.75
C ILE A 134 -41.57 -26.35 44.21
N VAL A 135 -42.86 -26.65 44.19
CA VAL A 135 -43.93 -25.74 44.64
C VAL A 135 -43.80 -25.44 46.14
N ALA A 136 -43.46 -26.43 46.96
CA ALA A 136 -43.29 -26.27 48.41
C ALA A 136 -42.17 -25.27 48.78
N THR A 137 -41.18 -25.06 47.91
CA THR A 137 -40.10 -24.07 48.16
C THR A 137 -40.56 -22.61 48.15
N LYS A 138 -41.74 -22.29 47.58
CA LYS A 138 -42.30 -20.93 47.45
C LYS A 138 -41.35 -19.89 46.82
N ARG A 139 -40.44 -20.30 45.92
CA ARG A 139 -39.43 -19.41 45.29
C ARG A 139 -39.93 -18.60 44.09
N GLY A 140 -41.24 -18.65 43.81
CA GLY A 140 -41.91 -17.84 42.78
C GLY A 140 -41.62 -18.30 41.34
N TYR A 141 -41.55 -19.62 41.11
CA TYR A 141 -41.39 -20.15 39.75
C TYR A 141 -42.63 -19.85 38.90
N GLN A 142 -42.43 -19.48 37.64
CA GLN A 142 -43.52 -19.23 36.68
C GLN A 142 -43.76 -20.42 35.74
N ARG A 143 -42.79 -21.33 35.61
CA ARG A 143 -42.90 -22.53 34.78
C ARG A 143 -42.02 -23.65 35.31
N ILE A 144 -42.47 -24.89 35.15
CA ILE A 144 -41.71 -26.09 35.57
C ILE A 144 -41.53 -27.01 34.37
N PHE A 145 -40.30 -27.48 34.14
CA PHE A 145 -39.97 -28.48 33.14
C PHE A 145 -39.51 -29.77 33.81
N PHE A 146 -40.07 -30.91 33.38
CA PHE A 146 -39.66 -32.23 33.86
C PHE A 146 -39.14 -33.05 32.68
N VAL A 147 -37.85 -33.37 32.65
CA VAL A 147 -37.24 -34.17 31.58
C VAL A 147 -37.06 -35.61 32.03
N THR A 148 -37.48 -36.57 31.21
CA THR A 148 -37.34 -37.99 31.52
C THR A 148 -36.75 -38.81 30.39
N SER A 149 -35.93 -39.80 30.75
CA SER A 149 -35.35 -40.75 29.79
C SER A 149 -36.35 -41.79 29.26
N ARG A 150 -37.59 -41.78 29.77
CA ARG A 150 -38.65 -42.74 29.41
C ARG A 150 -39.58 -42.16 28.36
N ALA A 151 -40.10 -43.01 27.47
CA ALA A 151 -41.14 -42.60 26.54
C ALA A 151 -42.49 -42.48 27.27
N ALA A 152 -43.20 -41.38 27.05
CA ALA A 152 -44.54 -41.16 27.58
C ALA A 152 -45.56 -41.22 26.44
N ARG A 153 -46.70 -41.90 26.65
CA ARG A 153 -47.81 -41.83 25.68
C ARG A 153 -48.37 -40.42 25.71
N ALA A 154 -48.54 -39.79 24.55
CA ALA A 154 -49.00 -38.40 24.44
C ALA A 154 -50.26 -38.11 25.29
N LYS A 155 -51.24 -39.02 25.32
CA LYS A 155 -52.46 -38.91 26.14
C LYS A 155 -52.18 -38.91 27.65
N ASP A 156 -51.28 -39.77 28.11
CA ASP A 156 -50.94 -39.88 29.53
C ASP A 156 -50.04 -38.73 29.99
N ARG A 157 -49.16 -38.25 29.11
CA ARG A 157 -48.33 -37.05 29.32
C ARG A 157 -49.18 -35.80 29.46
N ALA A 158 -50.05 -35.51 28.49
CA ALA A 158 -50.93 -34.34 28.50
C ALA A 158 -51.86 -34.33 29.73
N ARG A 159 -52.47 -35.48 30.07
CA ARG A 159 -53.29 -35.59 31.29
C ARG A 159 -52.50 -35.27 32.55
N LEU A 160 -51.24 -35.72 32.64
CA LEU A 160 -50.38 -35.47 33.80
C LEU A 160 -49.89 -34.01 33.85
N GLU A 161 -49.60 -33.40 32.70
CA GLU A 161 -49.29 -31.97 32.60
C GLU A 161 -50.47 -31.11 33.06
N ASP A 162 -51.70 -31.42 32.64
CA ASP A 162 -52.92 -30.72 33.06
C ASP A 162 -53.19 -30.88 34.57
N GLU A 163 -53.06 -32.12 35.09
CA GLU A 163 -53.18 -32.45 36.52
C GLU A 163 -52.17 -31.64 37.35
N LEU A 164 -50.89 -31.70 36.98
CA LEU A 164 -49.81 -31.02 37.70
C LEU A 164 -49.90 -29.49 37.56
N THR A 165 -50.31 -28.97 36.41
CA THR A 165 -50.50 -27.53 36.20
C THR A 165 -51.64 -27.00 37.08
N ALA A 166 -52.75 -27.75 37.18
CA ALA A 166 -53.87 -27.38 38.04
C ALA A 166 -53.51 -27.43 39.53
N GLU A 167 -52.72 -28.43 39.96
CA GLU A 167 -52.28 -28.58 41.35
C GLU A 167 -51.17 -27.58 41.75
N ALA A 168 -50.22 -27.31 40.87
CA ALA A 168 -49.08 -26.42 41.14
C ALA A 168 -49.41 -24.93 40.97
N GLY A 169 -50.48 -24.60 40.25
CA GLY A 169 -50.86 -23.23 39.90
C GLY A 169 -49.91 -22.55 38.90
N VAL A 170 -48.98 -23.31 38.30
CA VAL A 170 -47.99 -22.86 37.30
C VAL A 170 -47.88 -23.90 36.19
N PRO A 171 -47.66 -23.51 34.91
CA PRO A 171 -47.54 -24.47 33.81
C PRO A 171 -46.41 -25.48 34.00
N VAL A 172 -46.74 -26.77 33.87
CA VAL A 172 -45.79 -27.90 33.93
C VAL A 172 -45.67 -28.53 32.54
N THR A 173 -44.45 -28.58 32.00
CA THR A 173 -44.14 -29.23 30.72
C THR A 173 -43.29 -30.48 30.94
N ILE A 174 -43.67 -31.62 30.37
CA ILE A 174 -42.95 -32.89 30.47
C ILE A 174 -42.27 -33.19 29.13
N LEU A 175 -40.95 -33.33 29.17
CA LEU A 175 -40.11 -33.63 28.02
C LEU A 175 -39.62 -35.08 28.12
N ASP A 176 -40.15 -35.93 27.27
CA ASP A 176 -39.91 -37.37 27.31
C ASP A 176 -38.75 -37.81 26.39
N ARG A 177 -38.49 -39.12 26.36
CA ARG A 177 -37.44 -39.71 25.50
C ARG A 177 -37.55 -39.28 24.04
N SER A 178 -38.76 -39.15 23.50
CA SER A 178 -38.96 -38.78 22.10
C SER A 178 -38.49 -37.36 21.83
N TRP A 179 -38.69 -36.45 22.77
CA TRP A 179 -38.14 -35.09 22.69
C TRP A 179 -36.60 -35.10 22.72
N ILE A 180 -35.99 -35.88 23.63
CA ILE A 180 -34.51 -35.96 23.69
C ILE A 180 -33.93 -36.50 22.38
N VAL A 181 -34.55 -37.52 21.79
CA VAL A 181 -34.10 -38.10 20.53
C VAL A 181 -34.24 -37.11 19.38
N ASP A 182 -35.36 -36.37 19.30
CA ASP A 182 -35.55 -35.31 18.31
C ASP A 182 -34.50 -34.20 18.43
N GLU A 183 -34.26 -33.70 19.65
CA GLU A 183 -33.32 -32.60 19.87
C GLU A 183 -31.84 -33.00 19.65
N VAL A 184 -31.47 -34.28 19.83
CA VAL A 184 -30.10 -34.76 19.64
C VAL A 184 -29.85 -35.19 18.19
N ILE A 185 -30.79 -35.96 17.63
CA ILE A 185 -30.62 -36.60 16.31
C ILE A 185 -31.09 -35.68 15.20
N GLU A 186 -32.37 -35.29 15.22
CA GLU A 186 -32.98 -34.52 14.11
C GLU A 186 -32.47 -33.08 14.07
N LYS A 187 -32.08 -32.51 15.22
CA LYS A 187 -31.57 -31.13 15.35
C LYS A 187 -30.05 -31.01 15.46
N ASP A 188 -29.33 -32.07 15.07
CA ASP A 188 -27.87 -32.15 14.98
C ASP A 188 -27.10 -31.67 16.23
N ARG A 189 -27.43 -32.25 17.39
CA ARG A 189 -26.74 -31.97 18.68
C ARG A 189 -26.04 -33.21 19.23
N HIS A 190 -25.44 -33.97 18.31
CA HIS A 190 -24.70 -35.20 18.58
C HIS A 190 -23.48 -34.97 19.50
N ASP A 191 -22.90 -33.78 19.43
CA ASP A 191 -21.79 -33.33 20.28
C ASP A 191 -22.13 -33.41 21.78
N LEU A 192 -23.36 -33.07 22.17
CA LEU A 192 -23.80 -33.12 23.57
C LEU A 192 -23.89 -34.57 24.07
N ALA A 193 -24.37 -35.49 23.24
CA ALA A 193 -24.45 -36.90 23.61
C ALA A 193 -23.06 -37.54 23.70
N PHE A 194 -22.14 -37.19 22.80
CA PHE A 194 -20.76 -37.66 22.88
C PHE A 194 -20.04 -37.12 24.12
N ASN A 195 -20.07 -35.82 24.34
CA ASN A 195 -19.31 -35.16 25.40
C ASN A 195 -19.84 -35.45 26.82
N TYR A 196 -21.17 -35.61 26.99
CA TYR A 196 -21.79 -35.72 28.31
C TYR A 196 -22.40 -37.09 28.63
N LEU A 197 -22.77 -37.90 27.63
CA LEU A 197 -23.22 -39.28 27.84
C LEU A 197 -22.16 -40.32 27.44
N GLY A 198 -21.08 -39.91 26.76
CA GLY A 198 -20.01 -40.81 26.30
C GLY A 198 -20.45 -41.75 25.17
N ILE A 199 -21.47 -41.36 24.39
CA ILE A 199 -22.04 -42.20 23.33
C ILE A 199 -21.91 -41.55 21.95
N GLY A 200 -21.60 -42.36 20.95
CA GLY A 200 -21.36 -41.93 19.57
C GLY A 200 -19.92 -42.16 19.14
N GLU A 201 -19.65 -41.98 17.86
CA GLU A 201 -18.31 -42.10 17.27
C GLU A 201 -17.85 -40.74 16.75
N GLU A 202 -16.57 -40.41 16.96
CA GLU A 202 -15.93 -39.26 16.34
C GLU A 202 -15.43 -39.67 14.95
N SER A 203 -16.09 -39.18 13.90
CA SER A 203 -15.67 -39.34 12.51
C SER A 203 -14.90 -38.10 12.05
N ARG A 204 -13.78 -38.28 11.37
CA ARG A 204 -13.12 -37.22 10.61
C ARG A 204 -13.72 -37.18 9.22
N ASP A 205 -14.81 -36.46 9.06
CA ASP A 205 -15.34 -36.22 7.71
C ASP A 205 -14.54 -35.07 7.08
N ARG A 206 -14.21 -35.23 5.79
CA ARG A 206 -13.72 -34.13 4.95
C ARG A 206 -14.85 -33.09 4.87
N ASP A 207 -14.62 -31.89 5.36
CA ASP A 207 -15.41 -30.72 4.96
C ASP A 207 -15.03 -30.42 3.52
N VAL A 208 -15.88 -30.90 2.62
CA VAL A 208 -15.68 -30.77 1.18
C VAL A 208 -15.81 -29.29 0.82
N GLY A 209 -14.75 -28.72 0.25
CA GLY A 209 -14.79 -27.35 -0.23
C GLY A 209 -15.81 -27.18 -1.37
N PRO A 210 -16.32 -25.96 -1.62
CA PRO A 210 -17.31 -25.73 -2.67
C PRO A 210 -16.85 -26.22 -4.05
N GLY A 211 -15.55 -26.09 -4.35
CA GLY A 211 -14.94 -26.56 -5.60
C GLY A 211 -14.91 -28.08 -5.69
N ASP A 212 -14.42 -28.76 -4.65
CA ASP A 212 -14.37 -30.22 -4.61
C ASP A 212 -15.75 -30.86 -4.57
N TYR A 213 -16.75 -30.21 -3.97
CA TYR A 213 -18.14 -30.69 -4.00
C TYR A 213 -18.66 -30.75 -5.44
N SER A 214 -18.46 -29.65 -6.18
CA SER A 214 -18.82 -29.56 -7.60
C SER A 214 -18.06 -30.60 -8.43
N ARG A 215 -16.73 -30.69 -8.27
CA ARG A 215 -15.89 -31.65 -9.01
C ARG A 215 -16.24 -33.11 -8.71
N THR A 216 -16.52 -33.44 -7.45
CA THR A 216 -16.89 -34.80 -7.05
C THR A 216 -18.20 -35.21 -7.71
N ARG A 217 -19.18 -34.30 -7.74
CA ARG A 217 -20.45 -34.53 -8.42
C ARG A 217 -20.26 -34.69 -9.93
N GLN A 218 -19.50 -33.79 -10.57
CA GLN A 218 -19.19 -33.88 -11.99
C GLN A 218 -18.47 -35.19 -12.32
N LEU A 219 -17.48 -35.59 -11.52
CA LEU A 219 -16.75 -36.84 -11.73
C LEU A 219 -17.69 -38.05 -11.63
N ALA A 220 -18.58 -38.09 -10.63
CA ALA A 220 -19.53 -39.18 -10.47
C ALA A 220 -20.52 -39.26 -11.65
N GLU A 221 -20.96 -38.13 -12.17
CA GLU A 221 -21.86 -38.06 -13.33
C GLU A 221 -21.17 -38.58 -14.60
N VAL A 222 -19.96 -38.08 -14.89
CA VAL A 222 -19.16 -38.50 -16.05
C VAL A 222 -18.79 -39.99 -15.95
N GLU A 223 -18.38 -40.49 -14.79
CA GLU A 223 -18.07 -41.92 -14.60
C GLU A 223 -19.29 -42.82 -14.78
N ARG A 224 -20.48 -42.35 -14.35
CA ARG A 224 -21.73 -43.08 -14.56
C ARG A 224 -22.08 -43.18 -16.04
N GLU A 225 -21.90 -42.10 -16.79
CA GLU A 225 -22.12 -42.10 -18.25
C GLU A 225 -21.10 -42.99 -18.96
N LEU A 226 -19.82 -42.91 -18.60
CA LEU A 226 -18.77 -43.76 -19.18
C LEU A 226 -18.96 -45.25 -18.87
N ALA A 227 -19.65 -45.58 -17.78
CA ALA A 227 -20.00 -46.95 -17.41
C ALA A 227 -21.18 -47.52 -18.22
N ASP A 228 -22.00 -46.67 -18.85
CA ASP A 228 -23.13 -47.08 -19.69
C ASP A 228 -22.68 -47.28 -21.15
N PRO A 229 -22.67 -48.53 -21.67
CA PRO A 229 -22.26 -48.80 -23.05
C PRO A 229 -23.15 -48.14 -24.12
N SER A 230 -24.36 -47.71 -23.76
CA SER A 230 -25.31 -47.08 -24.67
C SER A 230 -25.21 -45.55 -24.70
N ALA A 231 -24.62 -44.93 -23.67
CA ALA A 231 -24.58 -43.47 -23.51
C ALA A 231 -23.80 -42.75 -24.63
N PHE A 232 -22.82 -43.41 -25.24
CA PHE A 232 -21.97 -42.83 -26.29
C PHE A 232 -22.06 -43.59 -27.63
N GLY A 233 -23.19 -44.24 -27.92
CA GLY A 233 -23.38 -44.92 -29.21
C GLY A 233 -23.15 -43.97 -30.39
N ALA A 234 -22.16 -44.25 -31.24
CA ALA A 234 -21.72 -43.39 -32.36
C ALA A 234 -21.24 -41.98 -31.95
N MET A 235 -20.80 -41.81 -30.71
CA MET A 235 -20.25 -40.56 -30.15
C MET A 235 -18.83 -40.77 -29.59
N GLU A 236 -17.98 -41.48 -30.33
CA GLU A 236 -16.64 -41.89 -29.90
C GLU A 236 -15.75 -40.68 -29.54
N MET A 237 -15.86 -39.58 -30.29
CA MET A 237 -15.17 -38.31 -29.98
C MET A 237 -15.62 -37.72 -28.64
N HIS A 238 -16.92 -37.73 -28.34
CA HIS A 238 -17.43 -37.21 -27.07
C HIS A 238 -17.00 -38.09 -25.90
N ARG A 239 -17.06 -39.42 -26.07
CA ARG A 239 -16.58 -40.41 -25.11
C ARG A 239 -15.10 -40.22 -24.74
N ALA A 240 -14.25 -39.93 -25.73
CA ALA A 240 -12.84 -39.63 -25.51
C ALA A 240 -12.64 -38.34 -24.69
N THR A 241 -13.40 -37.27 -24.98
CA THR A 241 -13.39 -36.04 -24.18
C THR A 241 -13.83 -36.28 -22.75
N GLU A 242 -14.95 -36.97 -22.54
CA GLU A 242 -15.46 -37.26 -21.19
C GLU A 242 -14.49 -38.10 -20.36
N ALA A 243 -13.83 -39.08 -21.00
CA ALA A 243 -12.80 -39.87 -20.32
C ALA A 243 -11.60 -39.01 -19.88
N LEU A 244 -11.19 -38.02 -20.68
CA LEU A 244 -10.13 -37.08 -20.32
C LEU A 244 -10.58 -36.12 -19.22
N VAL A 245 -11.81 -35.60 -19.27
CA VAL A 245 -12.41 -34.75 -18.22
C VAL A 245 -12.44 -35.51 -16.89
N ALA A 246 -12.87 -36.77 -16.88
CA ALA A 246 -12.85 -37.60 -15.67
C ALA A 246 -11.44 -37.73 -15.07
N ALA A 247 -10.42 -37.92 -15.91
CA ALA A 247 -9.03 -38.00 -15.45
C ALA A 247 -8.53 -36.66 -14.87
N LYS A 248 -8.90 -35.52 -15.48
CA LYS A 248 -8.55 -34.17 -15.00
C LYS A 248 -9.27 -33.82 -13.69
N LEU A 249 -10.54 -34.19 -13.54
CA LEU A 249 -11.28 -34.04 -12.28
C LEU A 249 -10.68 -34.90 -11.17
N ALA A 250 -10.31 -36.15 -11.48
CA ALA A 250 -9.69 -37.06 -10.52
C ALA A 250 -8.34 -36.53 -9.99
N ARG A 251 -7.47 -35.96 -10.84
CA ARG A 251 -6.23 -35.32 -10.36
C ARG A 251 -6.48 -34.06 -9.52
N SER A 252 -7.48 -33.24 -9.89
CA SER A 252 -7.79 -32.01 -9.14
C SER A 252 -8.41 -32.28 -7.77
N LEU A 253 -9.13 -33.39 -7.62
CA LEU A 253 -9.60 -33.91 -6.33
C LEU A 253 -8.50 -34.61 -5.52
N GLU A 254 -7.30 -34.73 -6.08
CA GLU A 254 -6.16 -35.43 -5.48
C GLU A 254 -6.48 -36.87 -5.07
N LEU A 255 -7.21 -37.59 -5.94
CA LEU A 255 -7.48 -39.01 -5.77
C LEU A 255 -6.17 -39.84 -5.79
N PRO A 256 -6.18 -41.08 -5.28
CA PRO A 256 -4.99 -41.94 -5.27
C PRO A 256 -4.32 -42.03 -6.65
N ARG A 257 -2.98 -41.99 -6.69
CA ARG A 257 -2.20 -41.99 -7.94
C ARG A 257 -2.62 -43.07 -8.94
N VAL A 258 -2.81 -44.30 -8.45
CA VAL A 258 -3.22 -45.46 -9.27
C VAL A 258 -4.56 -45.21 -9.98
N GLU A 259 -5.49 -44.55 -9.28
CA GLU A 259 -6.81 -44.22 -9.80
C GLU A 259 -6.76 -43.11 -10.86
N VAL A 260 -5.89 -42.12 -10.67
CA VAL A 260 -5.68 -41.03 -11.62
C VAL A 260 -4.98 -41.56 -12.88
N GLU A 261 -3.88 -42.27 -12.73
CA GLU A 261 -3.13 -42.88 -13.85
C GLU A 261 -4.00 -43.87 -14.63
N GLY A 262 -4.80 -44.70 -13.95
CA GLY A 262 -5.73 -45.63 -14.59
C GLY A 262 -6.78 -44.93 -15.46
N ARG A 263 -7.28 -43.78 -15.03
CA ARG A 263 -8.23 -42.95 -15.80
C ARG A 263 -7.57 -42.28 -17.00
N PHE A 264 -6.33 -41.79 -16.87
CA PHE A 264 -5.57 -41.27 -18.00
C PHE A 264 -5.27 -42.36 -19.04
N LEU A 265 -4.88 -43.56 -18.61
CA LEU A 265 -4.70 -44.70 -19.53
C LEU A 265 -6.00 -45.06 -20.25
N ARG A 266 -7.16 -45.00 -19.57
CA ARG A 266 -8.47 -45.17 -20.21
C ARG A 266 -8.73 -44.05 -21.23
N ALA A 267 -8.45 -42.80 -20.90
CA ALA A 267 -8.63 -41.66 -21.79
C ALA A 267 -7.79 -41.81 -23.07
N ILE A 268 -6.51 -42.22 -22.96
CA ILE A 268 -5.65 -42.50 -24.12
C ILE A 268 -6.25 -43.61 -24.99
N ARG A 269 -6.64 -44.74 -24.40
CA ARG A 269 -7.24 -45.85 -25.16
C ARG A 269 -8.51 -45.43 -25.90
N LEU A 270 -9.37 -44.62 -25.27
CA LEU A 270 -10.62 -44.15 -25.89
C LEU A 270 -10.37 -43.07 -26.94
N ALA A 271 -9.34 -42.25 -26.79
CA ALA A 271 -8.92 -41.30 -27.82
C ALA A 271 -8.35 -42.01 -29.06
N ASP A 272 -7.60 -43.11 -28.86
CA ASP A 272 -7.12 -43.96 -29.96
C ASP A 272 -8.26 -44.74 -30.62
N ASP A 273 -9.29 -45.12 -29.85
CA ASP A 273 -10.50 -45.82 -30.28
C ASP A 273 -11.61 -44.83 -30.72
N GLY A 274 -11.33 -44.05 -31.77
CA GLY A 274 -12.32 -43.20 -32.44
C GLY A 274 -12.33 -41.72 -32.04
N GLY A 275 -11.37 -41.27 -31.24
CA GLY A 275 -11.13 -39.84 -30.99
C GLY A 275 -10.42 -39.14 -32.15
N THR A 276 -10.47 -37.81 -32.15
CA THR A 276 -9.73 -36.97 -33.10
C THR A 276 -8.23 -37.00 -32.80
N TYR A 277 -7.42 -36.67 -33.81
CA TYR A 277 -5.97 -36.55 -33.64
C TYR A 277 -5.58 -35.57 -32.52
N ARG A 278 -6.27 -34.44 -32.38
CA ARG A 278 -6.06 -33.49 -31.27
C ARG A 278 -6.33 -34.13 -29.90
N GLN A 279 -7.41 -34.89 -29.76
CA GLN A 279 -7.74 -35.58 -28.51
C GLN A 279 -6.70 -36.66 -28.14
N GLN A 280 -6.15 -37.34 -29.15
CA GLN A 280 -5.06 -38.30 -28.95
C GLN A 280 -3.80 -37.64 -28.39
N LEU A 281 -3.46 -36.43 -28.88
CA LEU A 281 -2.36 -35.63 -28.36
C LEU A 281 -2.66 -35.12 -26.95
N GLU A 282 -3.85 -34.54 -26.72
CA GLU A 282 -4.25 -33.98 -25.42
C GLU A 282 -4.20 -35.01 -24.29
N ALA A 283 -4.72 -36.22 -24.52
CA ALA A 283 -4.71 -37.28 -23.51
C ALA A 283 -3.28 -37.68 -23.10
N ARG A 284 -2.35 -37.74 -24.07
CA ARG A 284 -0.93 -38.07 -23.84
C ARG A 284 -0.21 -36.91 -23.16
N TYR A 285 -0.40 -35.68 -23.63
CA TYR A 285 0.16 -34.47 -23.04
C TYR A 285 -0.27 -34.31 -21.57
N GLU A 286 -1.57 -34.38 -21.29
CA GLU A 286 -2.11 -34.21 -19.93
C GLU A 286 -1.63 -35.30 -18.98
N THR A 287 -1.33 -36.51 -19.48
CA THR A 287 -0.72 -37.58 -18.68
C THR A 287 0.69 -37.18 -18.23
N LEU A 288 1.53 -36.69 -19.14
CA LEU A 288 2.90 -36.23 -18.82
C LEU A 288 2.87 -34.98 -17.93
N TRP A 289 1.95 -34.05 -18.20
CA TRP A 289 1.73 -32.86 -17.39
C TRP A 289 1.33 -33.20 -15.94
N THR A 290 0.45 -34.19 -15.78
CA THR A 290 0.03 -34.67 -14.46
C THR A 290 1.19 -35.34 -13.72
N ALA A 291 1.98 -36.16 -14.41
CA ALA A 291 3.13 -36.82 -13.82
C ALA A 291 4.11 -35.83 -13.18
N PHE A 292 4.36 -34.70 -13.85
CA PHE A 292 5.23 -33.66 -13.30
C PHE A 292 4.59 -32.87 -12.16
N TRP A 293 3.40 -32.27 -12.37
CA TRP A 293 2.83 -31.29 -11.43
C TRP A 293 2.01 -31.87 -10.26
N TRP A 294 1.60 -33.14 -10.32
CA TRP A 294 0.89 -33.78 -9.20
C TRP A 294 1.71 -34.88 -8.53
N PHE A 295 2.60 -35.55 -9.27
CA PHE A 295 3.34 -36.71 -8.76
C PHE A 295 4.86 -36.50 -8.69
N ASP A 296 5.37 -35.32 -9.03
CA ASP A 296 6.80 -34.98 -9.01
C ASP A 296 7.66 -35.99 -9.81
N ASP A 297 7.10 -36.57 -10.87
CA ASP A 297 7.70 -37.69 -11.62
C ASP A 297 8.29 -37.24 -12.96
N LEU A 298 9.45 -36.56 -12.90
CA LEU A 298 10.19 -36.15 -14.10
C LEU A 298 10.64 -37.34 -14.96
N ARG A 299 10.87 -38.52 -14.36
CA ARG A 299 11.29 -39.72 -15.11
C ARG A 299 10.22 -40.15 -16.12
N ALA A 300 8.95 -40.11 -15.70
CA ALA A 300 7.83 -40.38 -16.59
C ALA A 300 7.76 -39.37 -17.75
N VAL A 301 8.03 -38.08 -17.49
CA VAL A 301 8.10 -37.05 -18.53
C VAL A 301 9.21 -37.34 -19.52
N LEU A 302 10.44 -37.62 -19.06
CA LEU A 302 11.59 -37.88 -19.93
C LEU A 302 11.39 -39.11 -20.80
N ALA A 303 10.78 -40.18 -20.25
CA ALA A 303 10.47 -41.40 -20.98
C ALA A 303 9.37 -41.22 -22.03
N GLY A 304 8.38 -40.36 -21.76
CA GLY A 304 7.29 -40.08 -22.68
C GLY A 304 7.57 -38.98 -23.70
N TYR A 305 8.54 -38.09 -23.44
CA TYR A 305 8.81 -36.89 -24.24
C TYR A 305 9.13 -37.23 -25.70
N ASP A 306 10.09 -38.12 -25.95
CA ASP A 306 10.55 -38.40 -27.32
C ASP A 306 9.45 -39.08 -28.16
N SER A 307 8.62 -39.92 -27.52
CA SER A 307 7.45 -40.53 -28.19
C SER A 307 6.37 -39.51 -28.51
N PHE A 308 6.18 -38.50 -27.66
CA PHE A 308 5.21 -37.44 -27.90
C PHE A 308 5.73 -36.45 -28.96
N GLU A 309 7.01 -36.07 -28.87
CA GLU A 309 7.70 -35.25 -29.86
C GLU A 309 7.59 -35.86 -31.26
N ALA A 310 7.87 -37.16 -31.42
CA ALA A 310 7.79 -37.84 -32.71
C ALA A 310 6.39 -37.79 -33.37
N GLN A 311 5.33 -37.62 -32.58
CA GLN A 311 3.97 -37.48 -33.12
C GLN A 311 3.67 -36.03 -33.52
N VAL A 312 4.08 -35.06 -32.72
CA VAL A 312 3.64 -33.66 -32.86
C VAL A 312 4.61 -32.76 -33.62
N LEU A 313 5.91 -33.10 -33.71
CA LEU A 313 6.95 -32.20 -34.24
C LEU A 313 6.71 -31.80 -35.70
N GLU A 314 6.19 -32.71 -36.54
CA GLU A 314 5.91 -32.43 -37.96
C GLU A 314 4.53 -31.80 -38.20
N ASP A 315 3.76 -31.53 -37.14
CA ASP A 315 2.44 -30.92 -37.25
C ASP A 315 2.52 -29.52 -37.87
N SER A 316 1.50 -29.16 -38.64
CA SER A 316 1.38 -27.84 -39.27
C SER A 316 0.65 -26.81 -38.39
N GLN A 317 0.00 -27.27 -37.31
CA GLN A 317 -0.77 -26.46 -36.37
C GLN A 317 0.07 -26.10 -35.15
N ALA A 318 0.33 -24.80 -34.97
CA ALA A 318 1.13 -24.27 -33.88
C ALA A 318 0.55 -24.58 -32.49
N SER A 319 -0.78 -24.60 -32.35
CA SER A 319 -1.43 -24.95 -31.08
C SER A 319 -1.20 -26.42 -30.67
N ASN A 320 -0.89 -27.33 -31.60
CA ASN A 320 -0.47 -28.70 -31.27
C ASN A 320 0.98 -28.71 -30.77
N LEU A 321 1.88 -27.98 -31.45
CA LEU A 321 3.28 -27.81 -31.02
C LEU A 321 3.41 -27.09 -29.67
N GLU A 322 2.44 -26.25 -29.29
CA GLU A 322 2.39 -25.62 -27.97
C GLU A 322 2.42 -26.66 -26.83
N MET A 323 1.78 -27.82 -26.98
CA MET A 323 1.86 -28.89 -25.96
C MET A 323 3.30 -29.35 -25.75
N LEU A 324 4.06 -29.46 -26.85
CA LEU A 324 5.47 -29.81 -26.79
C LEU A 324 6.31 -28.66 -26.20
N CYS A 325 5.97 -27.40 -26.49
CA CYS A 325 6.57 -26.22 -25.84
C CYS A 325 6.36 -26.25 -24.33
N ASN A 326 5.14 -26.57 -23.87
CA ASN A 326 4.81 -26.68 -22.46
C ASN A 326 5.61 -27.81 -21.79
N LEU A 327 5.76 -28.97 -22.44
CA LEU A 327 6.65 -30.03 -21.93
C LEU A 327 8.12 -29.59 -21.93
N GLY A 328 8.56 -28.85 -22.93
CA GLY A 328 9.89 -28.22 -22.98
C GLY A 328 10.12 -27.26 -21.81
N GLN A 329 9.10 -26.48 -21.42
CA GLN A 329 9.15 -25.61 -20.23
C GLN A 329 9.41 -26.41 -18.95
N LEU A 330 8.87 -27.62 -18.82
CA LEU A 330 9.17 -28.49 -17.67
C LEU A 330 10.66 -28.84 -17.61
N LEU A 331 11.29 -29.07 -18.76
CA LEU A 331 12.72 -29.35 -18.85
C LEU A 331 13.56 -28.11 -18.49
N PHE A 332 13.17 -26.92 -18.99
CA PHE A 332 13.79 -25.66 -18.58
C PHE A 332 13.66 -25.45 -17.06
N ASN A 333 12.48 -25.64 -16.48
CA ASN A 333 12.25 -25.49 -15.05
C ASN A 333 13.11 -26.47 -14.23
N ALA A 334 13.23 -27.73 -14.65
CA ALA A 334 14.08 -28.72 -13.98
C ALA A 334 15.57 -28.34 -13.97
N VAL A 335 16.04 -27.66 -15.03
CA VAL A 335 17.42 -27.18 -15.14
C VAL A 335 17.64 -25.87 -14.40
N ILE A 336 16.78 -24.87 -14.59
CA ILE A 336 16.85 -23.54 -13.94
C ILE A 336 16.75 -23.69 -12.42
N SER A 337 15.88 -24.59 -11.94
CA SER A 337 15.77 -24.90 -10.50
C SER A 337 16.97 -25.68 -9.94
N GLY A 338 17.96 -26.02 -10.77
CA GLY A 338 19.16 -26.76 -10.39
C GLY A 338 18.91 -28.20 -9.96
N GLN A 339 17.72 -28.76 -10.23
CA GLN A 339 17.37 -30.14 -9.87
C GLN A 339 18.05 -31.16 -10.79
N HIS A 340 18.24 -30.80 -12.07
CA HIS A 340 18.86 -31.65 -13.08
C HIS A 340 19.83 -30.86 -13.98
N SER A 341 20.80 -31.54 -14.59
CA SER A 341 21.71 -30.91 -15.56
C SER A 341 21.07 -30.82 -16.96
N PRO A 342 21.47 -29.85 -17.80
CA PRO A 342 20.98 -29.73 -19.18
C PRO A 342 21.20 -31.01 -20.02
N GLU A 343 22.31 -31.71 -19.78
CA GLU A 343 22.66 -32.94 -20.50
C GLU A 343 21.75 -34.10 -20.09
N HIS A 344 21.41 -34.21 -18.80
CA HIS A 344 20.56 -35.28 -18.29
C HIS A 344 19.16 -35.25 -18.92
N VAL A 345 18.60 -34.06 -19.12
CA VAL A 345 17.28 -33.89 -19.73
C VAL A 345 17.32 -33.75 -21.25
N GLN A 346 18.52 -33.78 -21.85
CA GLN A 346 18.77 -33.55 -23.28
C GLN A 346 18.14 -32.25 -23.79
N LEU A 347 18.32 -31.15 -23.05
CA LEU A 347 17.62 -29.89 -23.29
C LEU A 347 17.90 -29.33 -24.69
N GLU A 348 19.18 -29.09 -25.03
CA GLU A 348 19.53 -28.44 -26.31
C GLU A 348 19.10 -29.22 -27.56
N PRO A 349 19.32 -30.54 -27.67
CA PRO A 349 18.85 -31.30 -28.83
C PRO A 349 17.33 -31.25 -29.01
N ARG A 350 16.55 -31.36 -27.92
CA ARG A 350 15.08 -31.34 -27.95
C ARG A 350 14.54 -29.96 -28.30
N ILE A 351 15.03 -28.93 -27.62
CA ILE A 351 14.60 -27.54 -27.87
C ILE A 351 15.07 -27.06 -29.24
N GLY A 352 16.26 -27.44 -29.70
CA GLY A 352 16.76 -27.10 -31.04
C GLY A 352 15.84 -27.56 -32.18
N ARG A 353 15.33 -28.79 -32.11
CA ARG A 353 14.35 -29.32 -33.09
C ARG A 353 13.03 -28.54 -33.04
N LEU A 354 12.50 -28.34 -31.84
CA LEU A 354 11.25 -27.60 -31.63
C LEU A 354 11.33 -26.16 -32.16
N THR A 355 12.39 -25.44 -31.81
CA THR A 355 12.65 -24.08 -32.28
C THR A 355 12.75 -24.01 -33.81
N ALA A 356 13.46 -24.95 -34.44
CA ALA A 356 13.57 -24.99 -35.90
C ALA A 356 12.20 -25.15 -36.58
N ARG A 357 11.32 -25.98 -36.01
CA ARG A 357 9.96 -26.16 -36.52
C ARG A 357 9.10 -24.91 -36.34
N LEU A 358 9.12 -24.30 -35.15
CA LEU A 358 8.33 -23.10 -34.86
C LEU A 358 8.77 -21.92 -35.73
N ALA A 359 10.08 -21.76 -35.97
CA ALA A 359 10.61 -20.76 -36.88
C ALA A 359 10.05 -20.95 -38.29
N ALA A 360 10.08 -22.18 -38.82
CA ALA A 360 9.52 -22.47 -40.14
C ALA A 360 8.01 -22.17 -40.24
N LEU A 361 7.22 -22.48 -39.21
CA LEU A 361 5.79 -22.14 -39.19
C LEU A 361 5.51 -20.65 -39.04
N SER A 362 6.40 -19.90 -38.39
CA SER A 362 6.24 -18.45 -38.21
C SER A 362 6.39 -17.64 -39.50
N GLU A 363 6.96 -18.24 -40.55
CA GLU A 363 7.10 -17.63 -41.88
C GLU A 363 5.89 -17.88 -42.80
N ASP A 364 4.90 -18.67 -42.36
CA ASP A 364 3.72 -19.02 -43.15
C ASP A 364 2.73 -17.84 -43.29
N THR A 365 2.88 -17.08 -44.39
CA THR A 365 2.02 -15.93 -44.69
C THR A 365 0.57 -16.30 -45.05
N GLU A 366 0.28 -17.56 -45.41
CA GLU A 366 -1.08 -17.99 -45.78
C GLU A 366 -1.96 -18.25 -44.55
N ARG A 367 -1.34 -18.56 -43.39
CA ARG A 367 -2.04 -18.83 -42.12
C ARG A 367 -1.56 -17.89 -41.00
N PRO A 368 -1.91 -16.60 -41.03
CA PRO A 368 -1.34 -15.58 -40.14
C PRO A 368 -1.59 -15.84 -38.65
N ASN A 369 -2.78 -16.34 -38.26
CA ASN A 369 -3.04 -16.73 -36.85
C ASN A 369 -2.05 -17.81 -36.40
N ASN A 370 -1.90 -18.86 -37.20
CA ASN A 370 -1.03 -20.01 -36.89
C ASN A 370 0.45 -19.61 -36.85
N ALA A 371 0.88 -18.78 -37.81
CA ALA A 371 2.24 -18.26 -37.84
C ALA A 371 2.55 -17.40 -36.61
N LEU A 372 1.60 -16.57 -36.17
CA LEU A 372 1.78 -15.72 -34.99
C LEU A 372 1.80 -16.52 -33.68
N GLU A 373 1.00 -17.59 -33.58
CA GLU A 373 1.06 -18.56 -32.47
C GLU A 373 2.40 -19.28 -32.41
N ALA A 374 2.93 -19.69 -33.57
CA ALA A 374 4.26 -20.31 -33.67
C ALA A 374 5.35 -19.32 -33.24
N ARG A 375 5.29 -18.07 -33.72
CA ARG A 375 6.20 -16.99 -33.33
C ARG A 375 6.17 -16.73 -31.82
N THR A 376 4.98 -16.67 -31.21
CA THR A 376 4.82 -16.46 -29.76
C THR A 376 5.46 -17.59 -28.95
N SER A 377 5.22 -18.83 -29.35
CA SER A 377 5.80 -20.02 -28.71
C SER A 377 7.33 -20.02 -28.84
N TRP A 378 7.84 -19.67 -30.02
CA TRP A 378 9.28 -19.57 -30.27
C TRP A 378 9.94 -18.50 -29.40
N LEU A 379 9.40 -17.28 -29.36
CA LEU A 379 9.92 -16.20 -28.52
C LEU A 379 9.94 -16.58 -27.03
N THR A 380 8.92 -17.32 -26.56
CA THR A 380 8.88 -17.83 -25.18
C THR A 380 10.03 -18.79 -24.88
N ILE A 381 10.39 -19.67 -25.83
CA ILE A 381 11.56 -20.54 -25.70
C ILE A 381 12.86 -19.72 -25.65
N GLU A 382 12.98 -18.69 -26.48
CA GLU A 382 14.17 -17.83 -26.48
C GLU A 382 14.32 -17.02 -25.18
N VAL A 383 13.21 -16.61 -24.55
CA VAL A 383 13.24 -16.03 -23.19
C VAL A 383 13.86 -17.03 -22.20
N ASN A 384 13.41 -18.28 -22.21
CA ASN A 384 13.97 -19.31 -21.31
C ASN A 384 15.47 -19.57 -21.58
N ARG A 385 15.89 -19.59 -22.85
CA ARG A 385 17.30 -19.71 -23.22
C ARG A 385 18.14 -18.54 -22.71
N ALA A 386 17.67 -17.31 -22.88
CA ALA A 386 18.36 -16.11 -22.40
C ALA A 386 18.47 -16.11 -20.86
N VAL A 387 17.41 -16.51 -20.16
CA VAL A 387 17.41 -16.66 -18.68
C VAL A 387 18.39 -17.73 -18.24
N LEU A 388 18.37 -18.92 -18.86
CA LEU A 388 19.27 -20.02 -18.54
C LEU A 388 20.74 -19.66 -18.80
N ALA A 389 21.02 -18.94 -19.89
CA ALA A 389 22.34 -18.44 -20.25
C ALA A 389 22.80 -17.24 -19.40
N GLN A 390 21.92 -16.69 -18.55
CA GLN A 390 22.15 -15.46 -17.79
C GLN A 390 22.59 -14.29 -18.69
N ALA A 391 21.94 -14.15 -19.85
CA ALA A 391 22.27 -13.17 -20.88
C ALA A 391 21.23 -12.01 -20.91
N PRO A 392 21.38 -10.97 -20.06
CA PRO A 392 20.38 -9.91 -19.93
C PRO A 392 20.20 -9.08 -21.21
N GLU A 393 21.26 -8.88 -22.00
CA GLU A 393 21.17 -8.17 -23.28
C GLU A 393 20.33 -8.94 -24.30
N SER A 394 20.48 -10.27 -24.35
CA SER A 394 19.67 -11.13 -25.20
C SER A 394 18.20 -11.13 -24.77
N LEU A 395 17.95 -11.12 -23.46
CA LEU A 395 16.60 -11.02 -22.91
C LEU A 395 15.94 -9.67 -23.26
N ALA A 396 16.67 -8.56 -23.08
CA ALA A 396 16.19 -7.22 -23.42
C ALA A 396 15.83 -7.06 -24.90
N ALA A 397 16.58 -7.72 -25.79
CA ALA A 397 16.30 -7.71 -27.23
C ALA A 397 15.00 -8.44 -27.62
N LEU A 398 14.40 -9.24 -26.74
CA LEU A 398 13.16 -9.98 -27.04
C LEU A 398 11.89 -9.15 -26.85
N TRP A 399 11.88 -8.14 -25.98
CA TRP A 399 10.67 -7.36 -25.69
C TRP A 399 10.07 -6.64 -26.90
N PRO A 400 10.86 -5.99 -27.78
CA PRO A 400 10.35 -5.42 -29.02
C PRO A 400 9.68 -6.46 -29.93
N ASN A 401 10.16 -7.71 -29.92
CA ASN A 401 9.56 -8.78 -30.73
C ASN A 401 8.17 -9.17 -30.21
N PHE A 402 7.95 -9.16 -28.89
CA PHE A 402 6.61 -9.36 -28.33
C PHE A 402 5.68 -8.16 -28.60
N ALA A 403 6.21 -6.94 -28.64
CA ALA A 403 5.46 -5.74 -29.03
C ALA A 403 4.98 -5.83 -30.50
N ASP A 404 5.83 -6.33 -31.39
CA ASP A 404 5.45 -6.64 -32.77
C ASP A 404 4.33 -7.67 -32.84
N VAL A 405 4.38 -8.71 -32.00
CA VAL A 405 3.33 -9.73 -31.92
C VAL A 405 1.99 -9.11 -31.49
N LEU A 406 1.98 -8.26 -30.46
CA LEU A 406 0.77 -7.54 -30.04
C LEU A 406 0.18 -6.69 -31.17
N THR A 407 1.05 -5.99 -31.91
CA THR A 407 0.63 -5.15 -33.05
C THR A 407 0.01 -6.00 -34.17
N GLN A 408 0.63 -7.13 -34.52
CA GLN A 408 0.10 -8.03 -35.54
C GLN A 408 -1.20 -8.72 -35.09
N ALA A 409 -1.36 -8.98 -33.80
CA ALA A 409 -2.54 -9.61 -33.22
C ALA A 409 -3.79 -8.71 -33.24
N GLU A 410 -3.68 -7.38 -33.36
CA GLU A 410 -4.84 -6.46 -33.32
C GLU A 410 -5.91 -6.79 -34.38
N GLY A 411 -5.50 -7.28 -35.55
CA GLY A 411 -6.40 -7.65 -36.66
C GLY A 411 -6.79 -9.13 -36.70
N LEU A 412 -6.34 -9.94 -35.75
CA LEU A 412 -6.43 -11.40 -35.78
C LEU A 412 -7.42 -11.91 -34.72
N GLY A 413 -8.60 -12.33 -35.17
CA GLY A 413 -9.69 -12.74 -34.29
C GLY A 413 -9.51 -14.11 -33.62
N GLU A 414 -8.80 -15.03 -34.26
CA GLU A 414 -8.60 -16.41 -33.77
C GLU A 414 -7.34 -16.57 -32.90
N PHE A 415 -6.47 -15.55 -32.86
CA PHE A 415 -5.25 -15.56 -32.06
C PHE A 415 -5.56 -15.55 -30.55
N ASP A 416 -4.86 -16.37 -29.77
CA ASP A 416 -5.02 -16.47 -28.33
C ASP A 416 -4.29 -15.31 -27.60
N ALA A 417 -4.92 -14.15 -27.69
CA ALA A 417 -4.53 -12.95 -26.95
C ALA A 417 -4.42 -13.19 -25.42
N SER A 418 -5.23 -14.09 -24.87
CA SER A 418 -5.27 -14.35 -23.43
C SER A 418 -4.00 -15.06 -22.96
N ARG A 419 -3.53 -16.03 -23.75
CA ARG A 419 -2.27 -16.74 -23.52
C ARG A 419 -1.07 -15.78 -23.63
N LEU A 420 -1.01 -14.96 -24.68
CA LEU A 420 0.06 -13.97 -24.83
C LEU A 420 0.13 -13.01 -23.63
N SER A 421 -1.02 -12.52 -23.17
CA SER A 421 -1.11 -11.64 -22.01
C SER A 421 -0.54 -12.29 -20.75
N GLN A 422 -0.97 -13.53 -20.47
CA GLN A 422 -0.48 -14.29 -19.31
C GLN A 422 1.03 -14.54 -19.37
N LEU A 423 1.58 -14.83 -20.55
CA LEU A 423 3.03 -15.03 -20.73
C LEU A 423 3.81 -13.76 -20.43
N ILE A 424 3.41 -12.62 -21.01
CA ILE A 424 4.09 -11.33 -20.80
C ILE A 424 4.03 -10.93 -19.31
N GLU A 425 2.90 -11.10 -18.64
CA GLU A 425 2.78 -10.81 -17.20
C GLU A 425 3.73 -11.69 -16.35
N ARG A 426 3.97 -12.94 -16.75
CA ARG A 426 4.92 -13.84 -16.06
C ARG A 426 6.37 -13.48 -16.31
N PHE A 427 6.70 -12.93 -17.47
CA PHE A 427 8.06 -12.45 -17.74
C PHE A 427 8.50 -11.31 -16.82
N GLY A 428 7.55 -10.62 -16.17
CA GLY A 428 7.85 -9.56 -15.21
C GLY A 428 8.74 -10.00 -14.04
N GLU A 429 8.72 -11.28 -13.67
CA GLU A 429 9.57 -11.84 -12.60
C GLU A 429 11.05 -11.90 -13.01
N VAL A 430 11.34 -12.07 -14.31
CA VAL A 430 12.71 -12.19 -14.84
C VAL A 430 13.20 -10.91 -15.53
N ALA A 431 12.29 -10.08 -16.04
CA ALA A 431 12.62 -8.84 -16.73
C ALA A 431 13.17 -7.75 -15.80
N GLY A 432 12.85 -7.83 -14.49
CA GLY A 432 13.26 -6.84 -13.51
C GLY A 432 12.82 -5.44 -13.93
N ASP A 433 13.80 -4.54 -14.09
CA ASP A 433 13.59 -3.11 -14.31
C ASP A 433 13.79 -2.71 -15.78
N ASP A 434 13.93 -3.70 -16.66
CA ASP A 434 14.22 -3.47 -18.07
C ASP A 434 13.17 -2.57 -18.72
N ARG A 435 13.65 -1.53 -19.41
CA ARG A 435 12.81 -0.50 -20.02
C ARG A 435 11.97 -1.05 -21.17
N GLY A 436 12.52 -1.94 -21.98
CA GLY A 436 11.79 -2.56 -23.09
C GLY A 436 10.61 -3.39 -22.60
N TYR A 437 10.75 -4.03 -21.44
CA TYR A 437 9.64 -4.74 -20.82
C TYR A 437 8.54 -3.79 -20.29
N ARG A 438 8.92 -2.64 -19.70
CA ARG A 438 7.94 -1.61 -19.27
C ARG A 438 7.10 -1.13 -20.45
N ASP A 439 7.76 -0.80 -21.57
CA ASP A 439 7.09 -0.37 -22.80
C ASP A 439 6.17 -1.46 -23.36
N LEU A 440 6.60 -2.74 -23.32
CA LEU A 440 5.79 -3.89 -23.72
C LEU A 440 4.53 -4.04 -22.83
N LEU A 441 4.67 -3.86 -21.52
CA LEU A 441 3.55 -3.96 -20.59
C LEU A 441 2.51 -2.85 -20.81
N ASP A 442 2.94 -1.63 -21.09
CA ASP A 442 2.01 -0.54 -21.42
C ASP A 442 1.24 -0.85 -22.71
N GLN A 443 1.91 -1.39 -23.73
CA GLN A 443 1.26 -1.85 -24.95
C GLN A 443 0.29 -3.00 -24.69
N LEU A 444 0.65 -3.95 -23.82
CA LEU A 444 -0.23 -5.05 -23.43
C LEU A 444 -1.50 -4.54 -22.74
N ALA A 445 -1.36 -3.57 -21.83
CA ALA A 445 -2.50 -2.97 -21.14
C ALA A 445 -3.44 -2.27 -22.14
N ASP A 446 -2.89 -1.52 -23.10
CA ASP A 446 -3.67 -0.88 -24.18
C ASP A 446 -4.36 -1.89 -25.10
N PHE A 447 -3.63 -2.93 -25.52
CA PHE A 447 -4.16 -4.02 -26.33
C PHE A 447 -5.33 -4.72 -25.63
N THR A 448 -5.18 -5.03 -24.33
CA THR A 448 -6.21 -5.66 -23.52
C THR A 448 -7.42 -4.74 -23.31
N ALA A 449 -7.16 -3.44 -23.08
CA ALA A 449 -8.20 -2.43 -22.93
C ALA A 449 -9.08 -2.32 -24.17
N LYS A 450 -8.48 -2.31 -25.37
CA LYS A 450 -9.21 -2.28 -26.65
C LYS A 450 -10.07 -3.55 -26.86
N ARG A 451 -9.57 -4.73 -26.47
CA ARG A 451 -10.22 -6.01 -26.75
C ARG A 451 -11.29 -6.42 -25.74
N THR A 452 -11.06 -6.14 -24.46
CA THR A 452 -11.87 -6.67 -23.34
C THR A 452 -12.44 -5.59 -22.43
N GLY A 453 -11.98 -4.35 -22.58
CA GLY A 453 -12.41 -3.20 -21.79
C GLY A 453 -11.29 -2.64 -20.91
N GLU A 454 -11.34 -1.33 -20.69
CA GLU A 454 -10.33 -0.57 -19.96
C GLU A 454 -9.98 -1.14 -18.58
N SER A 455 -10.97 -1.68 -17.85
CA SER A 455 -10.76 -2.24 -16.52
C SER A 455 -9.84 -3.47 -16.55
N GLN A 456 -9.92 -4.31 -17.58
CA GLN A 456 -9.03 -5.48 -17.70
C GLN A 456 -7.59 -5.06 -17.99
N GLY A 457 -7.38 -4.04 -18.83
CA GLY A 457 -6.06 -3.42 -19.01
C GLY A 457 -5.52 -2.84 -17.70
N ALA A 458 -6.39 -2.23 -16.88
CA ALA A 458 -6.00 -1.69 -15.58
C ALA A 458 -5.59 -2.78 -14.57
N LEU A 459 -6.23 -3.96 -14.59
CA LEU A 459 -5.86 -5.08 -13.73
C LEU A 459 -4.46 -5.62 -14.04
N ILE A 460 -4.02 -5.58 -15.31
CA ILE A 460 -2.65 -5.93 -15.70
C ILE A 460 -1.65 -4.99 -15.01
N LEU A 461 -1.90 -3.68 -15.06
CA LEU A 461 -1.06 -2.67 -14.41
C LEU A 461 -1.03 -2.84 -12.88
N LEU A 462 -2.18 -3.11 -12.26
CA LEU A 462 -2.28 -3.36 -10.82
C LEU A 462 -1.51 -4.63 -10.41
N ARG A 463 -1.63 -5.72 -11.18
CA ARG A 463 -0.88 -6.96 -10.92
C ARG A 463 0.62 -6.74 -11.06
N ARG A 464 1.07 -5.99 -12.07
CA ARG A 464 2.49 -5.63 -12.19
C ARG A 464 2.97 -4.81 -10.99
N ALA A 465 2.24 -3.78 -10.59
CA ALA A 465 2.63 -2.93 -9.46
C ALA A 465 2.91 -3.74 -8.18
N ARG A 466 2.12 -4.80 -7.94
CA ARG A 466 2.29 -5.71 -6.80
C ARG A 466 3.50 -6.64 -6.89
N GLN A 467 4.07 -6.83 -8.07
CA GLN A 467 5.29 -7.63 -8.28
C GLN A 467 6.57 -6.80 -8.10
N ILE A 468 6.46 -5.46 -8.10
CA ILE A 468 7.60 -4.56 -8.03
C ILE A 468 7.93 -4.21 -6.57
N SER A 469 9.23 -4.06 -6.28
CA SER A 469 9.72 -3.63 -4.97
C SER A 469 9.37 -2.16 -4.69
N LEU A 470 9.13 -1.79 -3.42
CA LEU A 470 8.97 -0.40 -3.00
C LEU A 470 10.20 0.48 -3.28
N GLU A 471 11.37 -0.12 -3.55
CA GLU A 471 12.57 0.61 -4.00
C GLU A 471 12.38 1.26 -5.38
N GLN A 472 11.46 0.73 -6.19
CA GLN A 472 11.04 1.28 -7.48
C GLN A 472 9.70 2.03 -7.35
N ASN A 473 9.58 2.84 -6.30
CA ASN A 473 8.37 3.59 -6.00
C ASN A 473 7.84 4.43 -7.17
N MET A 474 8.71 4.99 -8.03
CA MET A 474 8.29 5.82 -9.18
C MET A 474 7.51 5.03 -10.22
N GLU A 475 8.01 3.86 -10.61
CA GLU A 475 7.31 2.96 -11.55
C GLU A 475 6.01 2.45 -10.92
N MET A 476 6.04 2.12 -9.63
CA MET A 476 4.86 1.70 -8.89
C MET A 476 3.78 2.80 -8.89
N ILE A 477 4.15 4.07 -8.64
CA ILE A 477 3.23 5.22 -8.69
C ILE A 477 2.67 5.40 -10.10
N ARG A 478 3.49 5.24 -11.15
CA ARG A 478 3.06 5.36 -12.55
C ARG A 478 1.99 4.33 -12.90
N LEU A 479 2.26 3.06 -12.61
CA LEU A 479 1.35 1.94 -12.87
C LEU A 479 0.06 2.05 -12.04
N LEU A 480 0.17 2.27 -10.73
CA LEU A 480 -0.99 2.38 -9.84
C LEU A 480 -1.83 3.63 -10.12
N GLY A 481 -1.19 4.75 -10.49
CA GLY A 481 -1.89 5.98 -10.85
C GLY A 481 -2.80 5.80 -12.07
N ARG A 482 -2.30 5.08 -13.07
CA ARG A 482 -3.07 4.71 -14.27
C ARG A 482 -4.15 3.67 -13.95
N ALA A 483 -3.82 2.63 -13.17
CA ALA A 483 -4.76 1.59 -12.77
C ALA A 483 -5.94 2.14 -11.96
N ALA A 484 -5.67 2.93 -10.90
CA ALA A 484 -6.69 3.50 -10.02
C ALA A 484 -7.70 4.39 -10.76
N ARG A 485 -7.26 5.10 -11.81
CA ARG A 485 -8.13 5.88 -12.69
C ARG A 485 -9.05 5.00 -13.51
N LEU A 486 -8.50 3.97 -14.16
CA LEU A 486 -9.26 3.10 -15.05
C LEU A 486 -10.22 2.18 -14.29
N LEU A 487 -9.95 1.90 -13.01
CA LEU A 487 -10.80 1.11 -12.10
C LEU A 487 -11.89 1.93 -11.36
N THR A 488 -12.13 3.19 -11.73
CA THR A 488 -13.15 4.06 -11.11
C THR A 488 -14.60 3.57 -11.22
N LYS A 489 -14.86 2.52 -11.99
CA LYS A 489 -16.21 1.97 -12.19
C LYS A 489 -16.68 1.21 -10.95
N LYS A 490 -18.00 1.20 -10.70
CA LYS A 490 -18.59 0.65 -9.46
C LYS A 490 -18.27 -0.84 -9.29
N GLU A 491 -18.32 -1.62 -10.36
CA GLU A 491 -18.00 -3.05 -10.41
C GLU A 491 -16.54 -3.38 -10.03
N HIS A 492 -15.64 -2.39 -9.98
CA HIS A 492 -14.23 -2.54 -9.65
C HIS A 492 -13.81 -1.72 -8.41
N ALA A 493 -14.76 -1.36 -7.56
CA ALA A 493 -14.51 -0.53 -6.38
C ALA A 493 -13.46 -1.15 -5.45
N GLN A 494 -13.45 -2.48 -5.28
CA GLN A 494 -12.50 -3.17 -4.41
C GLN A 494 -11.06 -3.12 -4.95
N GLU A 495 -10.88 -3.35 -6.25
CA GLU A 495 -9.59 -3.23 -6.92
C GLU A 495 -9.11 -1.78 -6.94
N GLN A 496 -10.04 -0.82 -7.10
CA GLN A 496 -9.72 0.60 -7.01
C GLN A 496 -9.24 1.01 -5.61
N VAL A 497 -9.92 0.56 -4.54
CA VAL A 497 -9.52 0.81 -3.15
C VAL A 497 -8.11 0.27 -2.92
N SER A 498 -7.83 -0.93 -3.42
CA SER A 498 -6.50 -1.54 -3.29
C SER A 498 -5.45 -0.73 -4.04
N ALA A 499 -5.71 -0.34 -5.29
CA ALA A 499 -4.81 0.48 -6.08
C ALA A 499 -4.51 1.84 -5.42
N LEU A 500 -5.54 2.51 -4.87
CA LEU A 500 -5.40 3.79 -4.17
C LEU A 500 -4.64 3.67 -2.85
N ALA A 501 -4.87 2.60 -2.09
CA ALA A 501 -4.16 2.35 -0.83
C ALA A 501 -2.68 2.05 -1.07
N GLU A 502 -2.36 1.21 -2.06
CA GLU A 502 -0.99 0.91 -2.48
C GLU A 502 -0.29 2.16 -3.05
N LEU A 503 -1.01 2.96 -3.85
CA LEU A 503 -0.51 4.23 -4.40
C LEU A 503 -0.16 5.23 -3.30
N ALA A 504 -0.97 5.29 -2.25
CA ALA A 504 -0.70 6.15 -1.11
C ALA A 504 0.59 5.76 -0.36
N VAL A 505 0.87 4.45 -0.24
CA VAL A 505 2.12 3.95 0.34
C VAL A 505 3.32 4.29 -0.55
N ALA A 506 3.19 4.12 -1.87
CA ALA A 506 4.25 4.43 -2.82
C ALA A 506 4.58 5.94 -2.85
N TYR A 507 3.57 6.82 -2.83
CA TYR A 507 3.80 8.27 -2.68
C TYR A 507 4.50 8.61 -1.36
N LYS A 508 4.11 7.98 -0.26
CA LYS A 508 4.74 8.18 1.06
C LYS A 508 6.21 7.78 1.03
N SER A 509 6.57 6.67 0.39
CA SER A 509 7.97 6.25 0.27
C SER A 509 8.81 7.17 -0.63
N ALA A 510 8.17 7.92 -1.52
CA ALA A 510 8.81 8.94 -2.36
C ALA A 510 8.92 10.33 -1.68
N GLY A 511 8.46 10.48 -0.43
CA GLY A 511 8.47 11.77 0.27
C GLY A 511 7.34 12.73 -0.13
N LEU A 512 6.33 12.24 -0.87
CA LEU A 512 5.24 13.02 -1.46
C LEU A 512 3.95 12.89 -0.63
N GLY A 513 3.92 13.62 0.49
CA GLY A 513 2.90 13.46 1.52
C GLY A 513 1.48 13.93 1.16
N TRP A 514 1.34 15.03 0.41
CA TRP A 514 0.03 15.55 -0.01
C TRP A 514 -0.66 14.64 -1.04
N ALA A 515 0.10 14.12 -2.01
CA ALA A 515 -0.41 13.14 -2.97
C ALA A 515 -0.73 11.79 -2.30
N ALA A 516 0.11 11.34 -1.35
CA ALA A 516 -0.17 10.16 -0.54
C ALA A 516 -1.49 10.29 0.22
N ARG A 517 -1.67 11.42 0.94
CA ARG A 517 -2.89 11.73 1.68
C ARG A 517 -4.12 11.72 0.76
N ALA A 518 -4.04 12.36 -0.41
CA ALA A 518 -5.15 12.42 -1.35
C ALA A 518 -5.59 11.02 -1.83
N SER A 519 -4.62 10.14 -2.03
CA SER A 519 -4.84 8.77 -2.49
C SER A 519 -5.47 7.91 -1.39
N ALA A 520 -4.95 7.97 -0.16
CA ALA A 520 -5.51 7.26 0.98
C ALA A 520 -6.93 7.72 1.33
N MET A 521 -7.19 9.03 1.28
CA MET A 521 -8.53 9.58 1.55
C MET A 521 -9.54 9.19 0.47
N SER A 522 -9.10 9.10 -0.80
CA SER A 522 -9.93 8.58 -1.87
C SER A 522 -10.23 7.09 -1.69
N ALA A 523 -9.25 6.29 -1.24
CA ALA A 523 -9.47 4.88 -0.91
C ALA A 523 -10.53 4.73 0.20
N ALA A 524 -10.40 5.50 1.29
CA ALA A 524 -11.39 5.51 2.37
C ALA A 524 -12.78 5.90 1.84
N ALA A 525 -12.87 6.95 1.01
CA ALA A 525 -14.14 7.43 0.47
C ALA A 525 -14.82 6.35 -0.36
N THR A 526 -14.10 5.68 -1.26
CA THR A 526 -14.64 4.58 -2.07
C THR A 526 -15.21 3.46 -1.20
N MET A 527 -14.55 3.10 -0.10
CA MET A 527 -15.08 2.09 0.84
C MET A 527 -16.38 2.53 1.51
N PHE A 528 -16.45 3.77 1.99
CA PHE A 528 -17.66 4.30 2.64
C PHE A 528 -18.83 4.43 1.65
N ILE A 529 -18.55 4.78 0.38
CA ILE A 529 -19.56 4.84 -0.67
C ILE A 529 -20.13 3.45 -0.93
N ASP A 530 -19.27 2.45 -1.11
CA ASP A 530 -19.72 1.07 -1.36
C ASP A 530 -20.53 0.51 -0.19
N ALA A 531 -20.09 0.78 1.05
CA ALA A 531 -20.81 0.37 2.25
C ALA A 531 -22.20 1.02 2.38
N ASN A 532 -22.35 2.28 1.97
CA ASN A 532 -23.64 2.98 2.03
C ASN A 532 -24.67 2.42 1.02
N ASP A 533 -24.22 1.77 -0.05
CA ASP A 533 -25.06 1.18 -1.08
C ASP A 533 -25.54 -0.25 -0.74
N GLY A 534 -25.24 -0.74 0.48
CA GLY A 534 -25.72 -2.03 1.00
C GLY A 534 -24.63 -3.06 1.29
N SER A 535 -23.36 -2.75 0.99
CA SER A 535 -22.21 -3.58 1.39
C SER A 535 -21.88 -3.39 2.87
N GLU A 536 -21.27 -4.41 3.51
CA GLU A 536 -20.68 -4.23 4.84
C GLU A 536 -19.36 -3.44 4.72
N LEU A 537 -19.14 -2.50 5.65
CA LEU A 537 -17.86 -1.78 5.71
C LEU A 537 -16.75 -2.77 6.10
N PRO A 538 -15.68 -2.95 5.29
CA PRO A 538 -14.67 -3.95 5.59
C PRO A 538 -13.81 -3.57 6.80
N ALA A 539 -13.27 -4.56 7.52
CA ALA A 539 -12.32 -4.34 8.60
C ALA A 539 -11.05 -3.57 8.16
N SER A 540 -10.71 -3.59 6.86
CA SER A 540 -9.62 -2.80 6.28
C SER A 540 -9.86 -1.28 6.29
N ALA A 541 -11.07 -0.81 6.66
CA ALA A 541 -11.37 0.61 6.78
C ALA A 541 -10.51 1.27 7.87
N PHE A 542 -10.30 0.59 9.00
CA PHE A 542 -9.46 1.09 10.08
C PHE A 542 -8.01 1.35 9.65
N PRO A 543 -7.25 0.38 9.10
CA PRO A 543 -5.87 0.64 8.69
C PRO A 543 -5.76 1.70 7.58
N ILE A 544 -6.74 1.81 6.67
CA ILE A 544 -6.76 2.88 5.65
C ILE A 544 -6.97 4.26 6.29
N LEU A 545 -7.90 4.40 7.23
CA LEU A 545 -8.09 5.64 7.98
C LEU A 545 -6.88 6.00 8.84
N MET A 546 -6.22 5.00 9.43
CA MET A 546 -4.95 5.22 10.11
C MET A 546 -3.86 5.69 9.16
N ASN A 547 -3.81 5.20 7.91
CA ASN A 547 -2.89 5.73 6.89
C ASN A 547 -3.19 7.20 6.58
N VAL A 548 -4.47 7.57 6.43
CA VAL A 548 -4.87 8.99 6.29
C VAL A 548 -4.37 9.81 7.48
N ALA A 549 -4.58 9.35 8.72
CA ALA A 549 -4.13 10.04 9.92
C ALA A 549 -2.60 10.19 9.97
N TRP A 550 -1.84 9.14 9.65
CA TRP A 550 -0.37 9.18 9.60
C TRP A 550 0.14 10.13 8.51
N MET A 551 -0.52 10.21 7.36
CA MET A 551 -0.16 11.15 6.29
C MET A 551 -0.51 12.59 6.65
N ALA A 552 -1.69 12.84 7.22
CA ALA A 552 -2.03 14.16 7.74
C ALA A 552 -1.07 14.60 8.85
N LEU A 553 -0.65 13.67 9.71
CA LEU A 553 0.33 13.91 10.77
C LEU A 553 1.71 14.27 10.19
N SER A 554 2.21 13.57 9.17
CA SER A 554 3.50 13.91 8.54
C SER A 554 3.49 15.28 7.85
N LEU A 555 2.31 15.74 7.43
CA LEU A 555 2.06 17.06 6.86
C LEU A 555 1.81 18.15 7.93
N LYS A 556 1.81 17.80 9.23
CA LYS A 556 1.38 18.67 10.34
C LYS A 556 -0.02 19.26 10.15
N TYR A 557 -0.93 18.50 9.54
CA TYR A 557 -2.30 18.92 9.25
C TYR A 557 -3.28 18.48 10.36
N LEU A 558 -3.26 19.23 11.48
CA LEU A 558 -3.94 18.82 12.71
C LEU A 558 -5.47 18.67 12.59
N PRO A 559 -6.24 19.60 11.99
CA PRO A 559 -7.68 19.41 11.79
C PRO A 559 -8.03 18.08 11.13
N ASP A 560 -7.25 17.66 10.14
CA ASP A 560 -7.52 16.43 9.40
C ASP A 560 -7.09 15.17 10.18
N VAL A 561 -6.03 15.26 10.99
CA VAL A 561 -5.68 14.23 11.97
C VAL A 561 -6.86 13.95 12.90
N LEU A 562 -7.49 15.00 13.45
CA LEU A 562 -8.60 14.85 14.38
C LEU A 562 -9.82 14.20 13.72
N ASP A 563 -10.15 14.63 12.49
CA ASP A 563 -11.22 14.03 11.70
C ASP A 563 -10.97 12.54 11.42
N ALA A 564 -9.77 12.18 10.94
CA ALA A 564 -9.42 10.80 10.61
C ALA A 564 -9.44 9.89 11.85
N ILE A 565 -8.89 10.35 12.98
CA ILE A 565 -8.87 9.57 14.23
C ILE A 565 -10.28 9.37 14.81
N GLN A 566 -11.16 10.37 14.69
CA GLN A 566 -12.56 10.22 15.11
C GLN A 566 -13.23 9.05 14.38
N VAL A 567 -13.10 9.00 13.04
CA VAL A 567 -13.72 7.95 12.24
C VAL A 567 -13.03 6.61 12.45
N ALA A 568 -11.69 6.56 12.54
CA ALA A 568 -10.95 5.33 12.81
C ALA A 568 -11.38 4.67 14.12
N ARG A 569 -11.54 5.45 15.19
CA ARG A 569 -12.05 4.94 16.48
C ARG A 569 -13.51 4.47 16.40
N GLY A 570 -14.33 5.16 15.62
CA GLY A 570 -15.69 4.71 15.30
C GLY A 570 -15.68 3.33 14.64
N CYS A 571 -14.82 3.12 13.64
CA CYS A 571 -14.63 1.81 12.99
C CYS A 571 -14.18 0.74 13.98
N LEU A 572 -13.21 1.03 14.86
CA LEU A 572 -12.73 0.09 15.87
C LEU A 572 -13.82 -0.33 16.87
N THR A 573 -14.80 0.54 17.12
CA THR A 573 -15.91 0.28 18.05
C THR A 573 -17.04 -0.52 17.39
N VAL A 574 -17.29 -0.31 16.09
CA VAL A 574 -18.47 -0.83 15.39
C VAL A 574 -18.18 -2.09 14.57
N LEU A 575 -16.96 -2.23 14.02
CA LEU A 575 -16.61 -3.35 13.15
C LEU A 575 -16.18 -4.59 13.95
N PRO A 576 -16.43 -5.80 13.43
CA PRO A 576 -16.04 -7.05 14.09
C PRO A 576 -14.54 -7.29 13.94
N PHE A 577 -13.76 -6.87 14.94
CA PHE A 577 -12.34 -7.25 15.08
C PHE A 577 -12.21 -8.43 16.03
N ASP A 578 -11.36 -9.40 15.70
CA ASP A 578 -10.88 -10.38 16.69
C ASP A 578 -9.98 -9.69 17.74
N ASP A 579 -9.79 -10.34 18.89
CA ASP A 579 -9.03 -9.79 20.02
C ASP A 579 -7.60 -9.37 19.64
N GLU A 580 -6.93 -10.14 18.76
CA GLU A 580 -5.55 -9.86 18.32
C GLU A 580 -5.51 -8.62 17.42
N SER A 581 -6.44 -8.52 16.49
CA SER A 581 -6.60 -7.39 15.58
C SER A 581 -6.98 -6.11 16.35
N ALA A 582 -7.86 -6.22 17.34
CA ALA A 582 -8.24 -5.11 18.21
C ALA A 582 -7.06 -4.65 19.09
N GLU A 583 -6.27 -5.56 19.65
CA GLU A 583 -5.06 -5.23 20.40
C GLU A 583 -4.03 -4.53 19.50
N ARG A 584 -3.82 -5.03 18.27
CA ARG A 584 -2.93 -4.42 17.29
C ARG A 584 -3.38 -3.01 16.90
N ALA A 585 -4.68 -2.81 16.68
CA ALA A 585 -5.26 -1.51 16.39
C ALA A 585 -5.06 -0.51 17.56
N ASN A 586 -5.27 -0.96 18.79
CA ASN A 586 -5.04 -0.13 19.99
C ASN A 586 -3.57 0.26 20.16
N LYS A 587 -2.63 -0.68 19.96
CA LYS A 587 -1.18 -0.38 19.95
C LYS A 587 -0.81 0.61 18.86
N GLN A 588 -1.44 0.53 17.69
CA GLN A 588 -1.24 1.47 16.59
C GLN A 588 -1.72 2.89 16.95
N LEU A 589 -2.86 3.02 17.63
CA LEU A 589 -3.38 4.30 18.13
C LEU A 589 -2.49 4.89 19.24
N GLU A 590 -1.98 4.06 20.14
CA GLU A 590 -1.05 4.51 21.19
C GLU A 590 0.26 5.03 20.60
N SER A 591 0.84 4.28 19.65
CA SER A 591 2.03 4.71 18.91
C SER A 591 1.78 6.01 18.13
N PHE A 592 0.59 6.16 17.54
CA PHE A 592 0.18 7.38 16.87
C PHE A 592 0.11 8.58 17.82
N ASP A 593 -0.53 8.40 18.98
CA ASP A 593 -0.67 9.43 20.03
C ASP A 593 0.69 9.90 20.55
N MET A 594 1.64 8.98 20.75
CA MET A 594 3.02 9.34 21.13
C MET A 594 3.69 10.22 20.08
N VAL A 595 3.55 9.90 18.79
CA VAL A 595 4.16 10.69 17.71
C VAL A 595 3.49 12.06 17.58
N LEU A 596 2.16 12.12 17.70
CA LEU A 596 1.43 13.39 17.74
C LEU A 596 1.85 14.25 18.93
N ALA A 597 2.03 13.67 20.11
CA ALA A 597 2.53 14.36 21.30
C ALA A 597 3.89 15.03 21.02
N CYS A 598 4.84 14.28 20.46
CA CYS A 598 6.15 14.81 20.06
C CYS A 598 6.06 16.00 19.09
N GLN A 599 5.06 16.01 18.19
CA GLN A 599 4.85 17.17 17.32
C GLN A 599 4.26 18.37 18.06
N LEU A 600 3.25 18.16 18.90
CA LEU A 600 2.58 19.23 19.65
C LEU A 600 3.57 19.96 20.58
N VAL A 601 4.53 19.25 21.15
CA VAL A 601 5.61 19.85 21.95
C VAL A 601 6.49 20.79 21.12
N ASN A 602 6.61 20.58 19.80
CA ASN A 602 7.46 21.38 18.91
C ASN A 602 6.75 22.58 18.26
N LEU A 603 5.49 22.84 18.59
CA LEU A 603 4.74 23.96 18.02
C LEU A 603 5.30 25.32 18.45
N THR A 604 5.23 26.29 17.53
CA THR A 604 5.57 27.70 17.79
C THR A 604 4.51 28.35 18.68
N GLU A 605 4.84 29.53 19.23
CA GLU A 605 3.90 30.27 20.08
C GLU A 605 2.65 30.71 19.33
N LEU A 606 2.80 31.13 18.07
CA LEU A 606 1.69 31.52 17.19
C LEU A 606 0.75 30.33 16.93
N GLU A 607 1.30 29.13 16.72
CA GLU A 607 0.52 27.91 16.52
C GLU A 607 -0.19 27.49 17.82
N LEU A 608 0.50 27.52 18.97
CA LEU A 608 -0.08 27.17 20.27
C LEU A 608 -1.26 28.07 20.64
N ALA A 609 -1.19 29.36 20.31
CA ALA A 609 -2.26 30.31 20.57
C ALA A 609 -3.59 29.95 19.85
N GLN A 610 -3.54 29.14 18.77
CA GLN A 610 -4.71 28.67 18.04
C GLN A 610 -5.30 27.36 18.60
N LEU A 611 -4.63 26.70 19.56
CA LEU A 611 -5.01 25.37 20.06
C LEU A 611 -5.69 25.37 21.44
N LYS A 612 -6.19 26.52 21.91
CA LYS A 612 -6.70 26.68 23.29
C LYS A 612 -7.87 25.76 23.64
N SER A 613 -8.72 25.42 22.67
CA SER A 613 -9.89 24.54 22.85
C SER A 613 -9.62 23.06 22.55
N ILE A 614 -8.43 22.74 22.04
CA ILE A 614 -8.08 21.39 21.57
C ILE A 614 -7.76 20.38 22.69
N PRO A 615 -7.29 20.74 23.90
CA PRO A 615 -7.02 19.76 24.95
C PRO A 615 -8.22 18.83 25.24
N ASP A 616 -9.41 19.38 25.44
CA ASP A 616 -10.61 18.58 25.73
C ASP A 616 -10.99 17.67 24.55
N VAL A 617 -10.74 18.10 23.31
CA VAL A 617 -10.94 17.29 22.10
C VAL A 617 -10.01 16.08 22.10
N LEU A 618 -8.72 16.28 22.36
CA LEU A 618 -7.72 15.21 22.45
C LEU A 618 -8.08 14.21 23.57
N ARG A 619 -8.48 14.72 24.74
CA ARG A 619 -8.93 13.89 25.87
C ARG A 619 -10.17 13.07 25.53
N GLY A 620 -11.17 13.68 24.88
CA GLY A 620 -12.39 13.01 24.43
C GLY A 620 -12.14 11.93 23.38
N MET A 621 -11.08 12.08 22.58
CA MET A 621 -10.62 11.08 21.63
C MET A 621 -9.68 10.03 22.25
N GLY A 622 -9.38 10.08 23.55
CA GLY A 622 -8.43 9.14 24.18
C GLY A 622 -6.98 9.29 23.68
N LEU A 623 -6.60 10.47 23.19
CA LEU A 623 -5.24 10.84 22.80
C LEU A 623 -4.53 11.50 24.00
N HIS A 624 -4.26 10.69 25.01
CA HIS A 624 -3.81 11.17 26.31
C HIS A 624 -2.39 11.74 26.31
N HIS A 625 -1.48 11.18 25.52
CA HIS A 625 -0.10 11.66 25.43
C HIS A 625 -0.10 13.04 24.77
N SER A 626 -0.83 13.18 23.67
CA SER A 626 -1.02 14.45 22.96
C SER A 626 -1.70 15.50 23.84
N TRP A 627 -2.73 15.10 24.59
CA TRP A 627 -3.39 15.98 25.56
C TRP A 627 -2.40 16.50 26.61
N SER A 628 -1.62 15.60 27.24
CA SER A 628 -0.67 15.98 28.28
C SER A 628 0.43 16.92 27.75
N ALA A 629 0.94 16.64 26.53
CA ALA A 629 1.93 17.46 25.86
C ALA A 629 1.41 18.88 25.55
N LEU A 630 0.18 18.99 25.04
CA LEU A 630 -0.42 20.28 24.75
C LEU A 630 -0.71 21.07 26.04
N MET A 631 -1.26 20.41 27.07
CA MET A 631 -1.49 21.04 28.37
C MET A 631 -0.22 21.57 29.02
N TYR A 632 0.88 20.81 28.93
CA TYR A 632 2.18 21.25 29.41
C TYR A 632 2.67 22.49 28.65
N ARG A 633 2.62 22.48 27.31
CA ARG A 633 3.02 23.62 26.46
C ARG A 633 2.14 24.86 26.65
N LEU A 634 0.88 24.70 27.03
CA LEU A 634 -0.03 25.80 27.38
C LEU A 634 0.24 26.39 28.78
N GLY A 635 1.03 25.70 29.62
CA GLY A 635 1.44 26.15 30.96
C GLY A 635 0.68 25.52 32.14
N TYR A 636 -0.03 24.39 31.93
CA TYR A 636 -0.89 23.77 32.94
C TYR A 636 -0.23 22.56 33.64
N GLU A 637 1.05 22.65 33.98
CA GLU A 637 1.77 21.58 34.72
C GLU A 637 1.14 21.29 36.10
N ASP A 638 0.65 22.33 36.79
CA ASP A 638 -0.13 22.23 38.02
C ASP A 638 -1.35 21.33 37.88
N HIS A 639 -2.07 21.46 36.76
CA HIS A 639 -3.23 20.63 36.47
C HIS A 639 -2.83 19.17 36.18
N LEU A 640 -1.76 18.96 35.40
CA LEU A 640 -1.22 17.63 35.11
C LEU A 640 -0.76 16.89 36.39
N ARG A 641 -0.20 17.61 37.36
CA ARG A 641 0.16 17.06 38.68
C ARG A 641 -1.08 16.72 39.52
N THR A 642 -2.09 17.58 39.50
CA THR A 642 -3.34 17.38 40.27
C THR A 642 -4.11 16.15 39.76
N GLU A 643 -4.10 15.91 38.46
CA GLU A 643 -4.74 14.75 37.82
C GLU A 643 -3.86 13.47 37.91
N GLY A 644 -2.67 13.54 38.51
CA GLY A 644 -1.77 12.40 38.70
C GLY A 644 -0.98 11.95 37.46
N TRP A 645 -1.04 12.71 36.35
CA TRP A 645 -0.26 12.43 35.14
C TRP A 645 1.24 12.71 35.32
N ILE A 646 1.55 13.71 36.16
CA ILE A 646 2.91 13.97 36.62
C ILE A 646 2.96 13.62 38.11
N PRO A 647 3.73 12.60 38.53
CA PRO A 647 3.84 12.24 39.94
C PRO A 647 4.30 13.42 40.81
N HIS A 648 3.75 13.57 42.01
CA HIS A 648 4.12 14.66 42.93
C HIS A 648 5.60 14.65 43.33
N GLY A 649 6.28 13.50 43.24
CA GLY A 649 7.70 13.35 43.55
C GLY A 649 8.67 13.78 42.44
N GLU A 650 8.19 13.99 41.21
CA GLU A 650 9.04 14.41 40.08
C GLU A 650 9.36 15.91 40.17
N SER A 651 10.64 16.27 40.04
CA SER A 651 11.05 17.68 40.07
C SER A 651 10.59 18.42 38.80
N ARG A 652 10.54 19.76 38.84
CA ARG A 652 10.25 20.56 37.63
C ARG A 652 11.29 20.36 36.54
N ASP A 653 12.56 20.19 36.93
CA ASP A 653 13.66 19.99 35.98
C ASP A 653 13.58 18.63 35.29
N ASP A 654 13.17 17.58 36.00
CA ASP A 654 12.98 16.23 35.44
C ASP A 654 11.84 16.21 34.41
N VAL A 655 10.72 16.88 34.72
CA VAL A 655 9.59 17.06 33.80
C VAL A 655 10.03 17.86 32.56
N ALA A 656 10.76 18.96 32.75
CA ALA A 656 11.28 19.75 31.64
C ALA A 656 12.22 18.94 30.74
N ALA A 657 13.09 18.11 31.34
CA ALA A 657 13.97 17.21 30.62
C ALA A 657 13.21 16.13 29.83
N LEU A 658 12.11 15.59 30.38
CA LEU A 658 11.25 14.63 29.67
C LEU A 658 10.66 15.25 28.40
N PHE A 659 10.06 16.45 28.50
CA PHE A 659 9.49 17.14 27.34
C PHE A 659 10.56 17.62 26.35
N ALA A 660 11.76 17.98 26.82
CA ALA A 660 12.90 18.29 25.94
C ALA A 660 13.36 17.06 25.14
N LYS A 661 13.44 15.88 25.77
CA LYS A 661 13.72 14.60 25.09
C LYS A 661 12.62 14.24 24.10
N MET A 662 11.35 14.48 24.46
CA MET A 662 10.20 14.27 23.59
C MET A 662 10.28 15.17 22.35
N ALA A 663 10.56 16.47 22.54
CA ALA A 663 10.76 17.43 21.45
C ALA A 663 11.90 17.03 20.51
N GLY A 664 12.94 16.40 21.05
CA GLY A 664 14.10 15.92 20.31
C GLY A 664 13.93 14.60 19.55
N GLN A 665 12.83 13.85 19.74
CA GLN A 665 12.65 12.55 19.10
C GLN A 665 12.60 12.63 17.57
N PRO A 666 13.22 11.68 16.85
CA PRO A 666 13.12 11.57 15.40
C PRO A 666 11.79 10.89 15.03
N THR A 667 10.75 11.69 14.84
CA THR A 667 9.40 11.19 14.50
C THR A 667 9.19 10.92 13.01
N GLY A 668 10.18 11.22 12.17
CA GLY A 668 10.04 11.21 10.70
C GLY A 668 9.19 12.37 10.15
N VAL A 669 8.83 13.34 10.99
CA VAL A 669 8.01 14.49 10.60
C VAL A 669 8.92 15.67 10.31
N ALA A 670 8.78 16.27 9.14
CA ALA A 670 9.58 17.40 8.70
C ALA A 670 9.40 18.62 9.63
N ARG A 671 10.45 18.95 10.41
CA ARG A 671 10.42 20.10 11.33
C ARG A 671 10.28 21.45 10.61
N TRP A 672 10.81 21.54 9.39
CA TRP A 672 10.86 22.78 8.60
C TRP A 672 9.49 23.28 8.11
N ARG A 673 8.47 22.42 8.07
CA ARG A 673 7.11 22.78 7.62
C ARG A 673 6.31 23.45 8.75
N PRO A 674 5.53 24.50 8.47
CA PRO A 674 4.58 25.06 9.43
C PRO A 674 3.41 24.08 9.69
N ALA A 675 2.75 24.18 10.84
CA ALA A 675 1.53 23.43 11.12
C ALA A 675 0.33 24.01 10.36
N VAL A 676 -0.47 23.14 9.74
CA VAL A 676 -1.70 23.52 9.02
C VAL A 676 -2.87 23.40 9.99
N LEU A 677 -3.41 24.55 10.42
CA LEU A 677 -4.53 24.63 11.38
C LEU A 677 -5.83 25.14 10.75
N ASN A 678 -5.74 25.77 9.57
CA ASN A 678 -6.84 26.44 8.88
C ASN A 678 -7.56 27.46 9.77
N ALA A 679 -6.76 28.29 10.45
CA ALA A 679 -7.20 29.32 11.38
C ALA A 679 -6.43 30.63 11.13
N GLY A 680 -6.86 31.73 11.77
CA GLY A 680 -6.21 33.04 11.64
C GLY A 680 -6.63 33.82 10.38
N GLN A 681 -5.72 34.65 9.86
CA GLN A 681 -5.94 35.43 8.63
C GLN A 681 -5.29 34.79 7.39
N THR A 682 -4.10 34.20 7.57
CA THR A 682 -3.34 33.55 6.51
C THR A 682 -2.72 32.27 7.04
N GLN A 683 -2.65 31.26 6.18
CA GLN A 683 -2.10 29.94 6.47
C GLN A 683 -1.15 29.54 5.34
N VAL A 684 -0.14 28.73 5.67
CA VAL A 684 0.78 28.16 4.69
C VAL A 684 0.73 26.65 4.81
N CYS A 685 0.53 25.97 3.68
CA CYS A 685 0.85 24.56 3.53
C CYS A 685 2.08 24.44 2.61
N ALA A 686 2.98 23.49 2.89
CA ALA A 686 4.25 23.41 2.20
C ALA A 686 4.55 21.98 1.72
N THR A 687 5.25 21.88 0.60
CA THR A 687 5.80 20.63 0.07
C THR A 687 7.24 20.82 -0.42
N THR A 688 7.95 19.72 -0.63
CA THR A 688 9.27 19.71 -1.26
C THR A 688 9.28 18.69 -2.38
N VAL A 689 9.67 19.13 -3.56
CA VAL A 689 9.77 18.29 -4.76
C VAL A 689 11.14 18.51 -5.41
N LEU A 690 11.92 17.43 -5.59
CA LEU A 690 13.32 17.51 -6.05
C LEU A 690 14.18 18.52 -5.25
N GLY A 691 13.97 18.58 -3.93
CA GLY A 691 14.66 19.53 -3.06
C GLY A 691 14.21 20.99 -3.17
N VAL A 692 13.30 21.33 -4.09
CA VAL A 692 12.66 22.65 -4.18
C VAL A 692 11.54 22.74 -3.17
N ARG A 693 11.60 23.69 -2.24
CA ARG A 693 10.50 23.96 -1.30
C ARG A 693 9.42 24.81 -1.98
N VAL A 694 8.19 24.32 -2.00
CA VAL A 694 7.02 25.04 -2.52
C VAL A 694 6.11 25.41 -1.36
N ASP A 695 5.98 26.71 -1.10
CA ASP A 695 5.09 27.26 -0.06
C ASP A 695 3.79 27.76 -0.70
N ILE A 696 2.66 27.15 -0.34
CA ILE A 696 1.32 27.53 -0.79
C ILE A 696 0.67 28.36 0.32
N VAL A 697 0.54 29.66 0.08
CA VAL A 697 -0.05 30.64 1.00
C VAL A 697 -1.51 30.83 0.63
N HIS A 698 -2.41 30.72 1.60
CA HIS A 698 -3.84 30.86 1.37
C HIS A 698 -4.57 31.50 2.55
N GLU A 699 -5.78 32.01 2.29
CA GLU A 699 -6.73 32.42 3.31
C GLU A 699 -7.46 31.18 3.87
N PRO A 700 -7.91 31.17 5.14
CA PRO A 700 -8.60 30.03 5.75
C PRO A 700 -10.11 29.98 5.40
N THR A 701 -10.44 30.21 4.14
CA THR A 701 -11.78 30.08 3.54
C THR A 701 -11.94 28.70 2.91
N ASP A 702 -13.18 28.22 2.74
CA ASP A 702 -13.41 26.84 2.28
C ASP A 702 -12.86 26.60 0.87
N THR A 703 -13.07 27.53 -0.06
CA THR A 703 -12.58 27.41 -1.44
C THR A 703 -11.06 27.49 -1.48
N ALA A 704 -10.45 28.49 -0.83
CA ALA A 704 -8.98 28.63 -0.83
C ALA A 704 -8.27 27.43 -0.17
N ILE A 705 -8.80 26.85 0.91
CA ILE A 705 -8.22 25.65 1.53
C ILE A 705 -8.26 24.47 0.55
N ILE A 706 -9.40 24.21 -0.09
CA ILE A 706 -9.54 23.13 -1.09
C ILE A 706 -8.52 23.31 -2.22
N VAL A 707 -8.41 24.53 -2.73
CA VAL A 707 -7.48 24.87 -3.82
C VAL A 707 -6.03 24.69 -3.37
N ALA A 708 -5.67 25.16 -2.18
CA ALA A 708 -4.31 25.06 -1.67
C ALA A 708 -3.86 23.61 -1.46
N GLU A 709 -4.71 22.77 -0.85
CA GLU A 709 -4.45 21.33 -0.69
C GLU A 709 -4.29 20.62 -2.04
N ALA A 710 -5.18 20.93 -2.99
CA ALA A 710 -5.15 20.32 -4.31
C ALA A 710 -3.92 20.77 -5.11
N VAL A 711 -3.50 22.03 -5.01
CA VAL A 711 -2.26 22.54 -5.63
C VAL A 711 -1.05 21.82 -5.05
N ALA A 712 -0.96 21.67 -3.73
CA ALA A 712 0.16 20.97 -3.09
C ALA A 712 0.26 19.51 -3.56
N GLY A 713 -0.88 18.79 -3.59
CA GLY A 713 -0.94 17.43 -4.11
C GLY A 713 -0.68 17.34 -5.61
N ALA A 714 -1.10 18.33 -6.41
CA ALA A 714 -0.91 18.35 -7.86
C ALA A 714 0.57 18.57 -8.22
N VAL A 715 1.25 19.49 -7.52
CA VAL A 715 2.70 19.69 -7.65
C VAL A 715 3.44 18.40 -7.32
N GLU A 716 3.13 17.75 -6.20
CA GLU A 716 3.74 16.47 -5.86
C GLU A 716 3.48 15.38 -6.90
N ALA A 717 2.22 15.20 -7.32
CA ALA A 717 1.83 14.19 -8.29
C ALA A 717 2.47 14.39 -9.67
N PHE A 718 2.72 15.65 -10.05
CA PHE A 718 3.41 15.99 -11.30
C PHE A 718 4.91 15.71 -11.24
N PHE A 719 5.55 15.96 -10.10
CA PHE A 719 7.00 15.84 -9.93
C PHE A 719 7.52 14.42 -9.69
N VAL A 720 6.65 13.45 -9.37
CA VAL A 720 7.04 12.05 -9.10
C VAL A 720 8.08 11.53 -10.09
N THR A 721 7.78 11.55 -11.39
CA THR A 721 8.61 10.91 -12.41
C THR A 721 9.77 11.80 -12.88
N ALA A 722 9.97 12.95 -12.22
CA ALA A 722 10.99 13.92 -12.60
C ALA A 722 12.42 13.35 -12.52
N PHE A 723 12.68 12.43 -11.58
CA PHE A 723 13.97 11.71 -11.51
C PHE A 723 14.25 10.90 -12.78
N GLU A 724 13.23 10.25 -13.36
CA GLU A 724 13.39 9.45 -14.58
C GLU A 724 13.61 10.29 -15.85
N LEU A 725 13.30 11.59 -15.77
CA LEU A 725 13.57 12.57 -16.83
C LEU A 725 14.97 13.18 -16.73
N GLY A 726 15.71 12.84 -15.68
CA GLY A 726 16.91 13.56 -15.27
C GLY A 726 16.68 15.04 -15.09
N ALA A 727 15.54 15.40 -14.48
CA ALA A 727 15.25 16.76 -14.10
C ALA A 727 16.02 17.15 -12.84
N PHE A 728 16.60 18.35 -12.83
CA PHE A 728 17.33 18.90 -11.69
C PHE A 728 16.72 20.23 -11.25
N GLY A 729 16.46 20.37 -9.95
CA GLY A 729 16.00 21.63 -9.36
C GLY A 729 17.11 22.68 -9.35
N HIS A 730 16.79 23.92 -9.72
CA HIS A 730 17.75 25.03 -9.76
C HIS A 730 17.37 26.22 -8.88
N VAL A 731 16.24 26.15 -8.17
CA VAL A 731 15.79 27.15 -7.19
C VAL A 731 15.52 26.49 -5.84
N GLU A 732 15.77 27.21 -4.75
CA GLU A 732 15.56 26.66 -3.40
C GLU A 732 14.10 26.74 -2.95
N ARG A 733 13.40 27.79 -3.39
CA ARG A 733 12.03 28.11 -2.95
C ARG A 733 11.18 28.62 -4.11
N PHE A 734 9.92 28.23 -4.10
CA PHE A 734 8.87 28.73 -4.97
C PHE A 734 7.62 29.02 -4.15
N SER A 735 6.91 30.12 -4.46
CA SER A 735 5.71 30.51 -3.71
C SER A 735 4.46 30.43 -4.58
N VAL A 736 3.40 29.80 -4.09
CA VAL A 736 2.08 29.87 -4.70
C VAL A 736 1.15 30.63 -3.77
N GLN A 737 0.49 31.67 -4.26
CA GLN A 737 -0.49 32.46 -3.51
C GLN A 737 -1.89 32.14 -4.02
N VAL A 738 -2.76 31.63 -3.14
CA VAL A 738 -4.16 31.35 -3.44
C VAL A 738 -5.00 32.45 -2.80
N LEU A 739 -5.72 33.21 -3.64
CA LEU A 739 -6.54 34.34 -3.23
C LEU A 739 -7.97 34.13 -3.72
N GLU A 740 -8.94 34.31 -2.84
CA GLU A 740 -10.34 34.45 -3.26
C GLU A 740 -10.58 35.87 -3.75
N ASP A 741 -11.18 36.00 -4.93
CA ASP A 741 -11.45 37.29 -5.56
C ASP A 741 -12.82 37.25 -6.26
N SER A 742 -13.31 38.42 -6.64
CA SER A 742 -14.57 38.61 -7.39
C SER A 742 -14.37 38.27 -8.87
N VAL A 743 -13.90 37.06 -9.16
CA VAL A 743 -13.63 36.56 -10.52
C VAL A 743 -14.63 35.47 -10.88
N ASP A 744 -15.04 35.41 -12.15
CA ASP A 744 -15.97 34.40 -12.64
C ASP A 744 -15.34 33.00 -12.74
N ASN A 745 -14.02 32.96 -12.99
CA ASN A 745 -13.25 31.77 -13.36
C ASN A 745 -11.89 31.77 -12.66
N PHE A 746 -11.26 30.60 -12.56
CA PHE A 746 -9.89 30.48 -12.04
C PHE A 746 -8.88 31.19 -12.96
N GLN A 747 -7.99 32.01 -12.37
CA GLN A 747 -6.93 32.70 -13.10
C GLN A 747 -5.57 32.40 -12.48
N VAL A 748 -4.61 32.00 -13.32
CA VAL A 748 -3.22 31.75 -12.92
C VAL A 748 -2.34 32.86 -13.50
N LYS A 749 -1.53 33.49 -12.65
CA LYS A 749 -0.55 34.49 -13.05
C LYS A 749 0.82 34.15 -12.49
N ALA A 750 1.76 33.84 -13.39
CA ALA A 750 3.15 33.60 -13.04
C ALA A 750 3.95 34.90 -13.00
N ASP A 751 4.74 35.05 -11.95
CA ASP A 751 5.81 36.03 -11.79
C ASP A 751 7.11 35.23 -11.62
N LEU A 752 7.68 34.84 -12.77
CA LEU A 752 8.90 34.04 -12.83
C LEU A 752 10.10 34.81 -12.29
N ASP A 753 10.04 36.14 -12.33
CA ASP A 753 11.03 36.95 -11.64
C ASP A 753 10.97 36.54 -10.18
N ARG A 754 9.85 36.72 -9.46
CA ARG A 754 9.78 36.43 -8.01
C ARG A 754 9.64 34.94 -7.63
N MET A 755 9.78 34.02 -8.58
CA MET A 755 9.51 32.59 -8.39
C MET A 755 8.16 32.36 -7.69
N ARG A 756 7.14 33.06 -8.20
CA ARG A 756 5.81 33.10 -7.61
C ARG A 756 4.73 32.84 -8.63
N VAL A 757 3.70 32.10 -8.24
CA VAL A 757 2.43 32.00 -8.96
C VAL A 757 1.31 32.53 -8.08
N THR A 758 0.42 33.33 -8.66
CA THR A 758 -0.82 33.76 -8.01
C THR A 758 -2.00 33.05 -8.67
N VAL A 759 -2.79 32.36 -7.87
CA VAL A 759 -4.05 31.71 -8.26
C VAL A 759 -5.19 32.53 -7.67
N ARG A 760 -5.98 33.17 -8.55
CA ARG A 760 -7.23 33.82 -8.14
C ARG A 760 -8.37 32.83 -8.34
N CYS A 761 -9.11 32.55 -7.28
CA CYS A 761 -10.23 31.63 -7.29
C CYS A 761 -11.56 32.38 -7.06
N PRO A 762 -12.65 31.93 -7.69
CA PRO A 762 -13.98 32.52 -7.48
C PRO A 762 -14.42 32.39 -6.02
N ALA A 763 -14.74 33.51 -5.38
CA ALA A 763 -15.10 33.54 -3.97
C ALA A 763 -16.33 32.69 -3.65
N GLY A 764 -16.24 31.83 -2.61
CA GLY A 764 -17.34 30.98 -2.14
C GLY A 764 -17.82 29.87 -3.09
N VAL A 765 -17.12 29.64 -4.21
CA VAL A 765 -17.48 28.59 -5.17
C VAL A 765 -16.81 27.27 -4.80
N PHE A 766 -17.59 26.20 -4.63
CA PHE A 766 -17.04 24.87 -4.36
C PHE A 766 -16.37 24.28 -5.63
N PRO A 767 -15.05 24.03 -5.64
CA PRO A 767 -14.34 23.59 -6.85
C PRO A 767 -14.79 22.23 -7.40
N GLY A 768 -15.35 21.36 -6.55
CA GLY A 768 -15.88 20.05 -6.95
C GLY A 768 -17.21 20.10 -7.71
N SER A 769 -17.83 21.28 -7.86
CA SER A 769 -19.11 21.42 -8.56
C SER A 769 -18.97 21.04 -10.05
N PRO A 770 -19.90 20.29 -10.66
CA PRO A 770 -19.76 19.81 -12.04
C PRO A 770 -19.45 20.89 -13.09
N ALA A 771 -20.02 22.09 -12.94
CA ALA A 771 -19.79 23.21 -13.85
C ALA A 771 -18.38 23.82 -13.74
N VAL A 772 -17.74 23.69 -12.58
CA VAL A 772 -16.47 24.34 -12.22
C VAL A 772 -15.30 23.35 -12.30
N TYR A 773 -15.58 22.07 -12.03
CA TYR A 773 -14.58 21.02 -11.88
C TYR A 773 -13.60 20.89 -13.08
N PRO A 774 -14.04 20.95 -14.35
CA PRO A 774 -13.10 20.91 -15.48
C PRO A 774 -12.11 22.07 -15.48
N GLU A 775 -12.56 23.28 -15.13
CA GLU A 775 -11.68 24.44 -15.03
C GLU A 775 -10.74 24.33 -13.84
N PHE A 776 -11.22 23.86 -12.69
CA PHE A 776 -10.40 23.58 -11.52
C PHE A 776 -9.26 22.60 -11.86
N GLN A 777 -9.55 21.52 -12.60
CA GLN A 777 -8.54 20.57 -13.07
C GLN A 777 -7.51 21.20 -14.00
N ARG A 778 -7.96 22.04 -14.93
CA ARG A 778 -7.06 22.79 -15.82
C ARG A 778 -6.14 23.72 -15.02
N MET A 779 -6.67 24.42 -14.01
CA MET A 779 -5.87 25.29 -13.13
C MET A 779 -4.80 24.49 -12.39
N LEU A 780 -5.14 23.34 -11.81
CA LEU A 780 -4.16 22.48 -11.12
C LEU A 780 -3.03 22.06 -12.06
N PHE A 781 -3.38 21.70 -13.30
CA PHE A 781 -2.40 21.34 -14.33
C PHE A 781 -1.50 22.53 -14.72
N GLU A 782 -2.07 23.71 -14.93
CA GLU A 782 -1.34 24.94 -15.24
C GLU A 782 -0.37 25.34 -14.13
N VAL A 783 -0.80 25.28 -12.86
CA VAL A 783 0.08 25.57 -11.71
C VAL A 783 1.21 24.54 -11.61
N ALA A 784 0.91 23.25 -11.67
CA ALA A 784 1.94 22.20 -11.53
C ALA A 784 2.98 22.26 -12.66
N THR A 785 2.55 22.47 -13.91
CA THR A 785 3.46 22.67 -15.05
C THR A 785 4.29 23.93 -14.91
N THR A 786 3.69 25.05 -14.50
CA THR A 786 4.42 26.31 -14.29
C THR A 786 5.50 26.16 -13.23
N VAL A 787 5.18 25.52 -12.10
CA VAL A 787 6.15 25.24 -11.03
C VAL A 787 7.28 24.36 -11.56
N PHE A 788 6.97 23.28 -12.29
CA PHE A 788 8.00 22.40 -12.85
C PHE A 788 8.96 23.13 -13.78
N TRP A 789 8.45 23.82 -14.79
CA TRP A 789 9.29 24.49 -15.77
C TRP A 789 10.03 25.71 -15.22
N ALA A 790 9.47 26.38 -14.21
CA ALA A 790 10.13 27.50 -13.55
C ALA A 790 11.26 27.07 -12.60
N THR A 791 11.25 25.81 -12.12
CA THR A 791 12.15 25.37 -11.04
C THR A 791 13.09 24.24 -11.43
N CYS A 792 12.84 23.56 -12.54
CA CYS A 792 13.62 22.42 -13.01
C CYS A 792 14.26 22.67 -14.37
N HIS A 793 15.46 22.11 -14.55
CA HIS A 793 16.10 21.97 -15.86
C HIS A 793 16.04 20.51 -16.30
N THR A 794 15.67 20.27 -17.56
CA THR A 794 15.66 18.94 -18.20
C THR A 794 16.59 18.93 -19.41
N SER A 795 17.14 17.77 -19.78
CA SER A 795 17.99 17.61 -20.96
C SER A 795 17.28 17.94 -22.29
N SER A 796 15.98 17.64 -22.40
CA SER A 796 15.14 17.98 -23.55
C SER A 796 13.72 18.35 -23.10
N HIS A 797 13.36 19.64 -23.23
CA HIS A 797 12.05 20.15 -22.78
C HIS A 797 10.87 19.50 -23.51
N GLY A 798 10.98 19.31 -24.84
CA GLY A 798 9.91 18.73 -25.65
C GLY A 798 9.68 17.24 -25.35
N GLU A 799 10.75 16.46 -25.18
CA GLU A 799 10.65 15.05 -24.83
C GLU A 799 10.14 14.87 -23.40
N ALA A 800 10.61 15.68 -22.45
CA ALA A 800 10.14 15.67 -21.07
C ALA A 800 8.64 16.00 -20.98
N ALA A 801 8.17 17.03 -21.69
CA ALA A 801 6.75 17.37 -21.73
C ALA A 801 5.88 16.22 -22.28
N SER A 802 6.30 15.61 -23.39
CA SER A 802 5.59 14.47 -23.97
C SER A 802 5.56 13.26 -23.04
N ARG A 803 6.67 12.98 -22.34
CA ARG A 803 6.79 11.84 -21.43
C ARG A 803 5.90 11.98 -20.19
N ILE A 804 5.93 13.14 -19.52
CA ILE A 804 5.08 13.42 -18.35
C ILE A 804 3.60 13.28 -18.72
N LEU A 805 3.21 13.81 -19.89
CA LEU A 805 1.80 13.87 -20.30
C LEU A 805 1.25 12.54 -20.82
N LYS A 806 2.02 11.78 -21.61
CA LYS A 806 1.54 10.56 -22.26
C LYS A 806 2.00 9.28 -21.56
N GLY A 807 3.29 9.20 -21.20
CA GLY A 807 3.89 7.98 -20.65
C GLY A 807 3.65 7.82 -19.14
N ASP A 808 3.69 8.93 -18.40
CA ASP A 808 3.69 8.90 -16.93
C ASP A 808 2.31 9.15 -16.30
N ALA A 809 1.27 9.26 -17.14
CA ALA A 809 -0.11 9.47 -16.72
C ALA A 809 -0.28 10.62 -15.69
N ALA A 810 0.46 11.73 -15.85
CA ALA A 810 0.44 12.84 -14.90
C ALA A 810 -0.94 13.50 -14.83
N ALA A 811 -1.61 13.67 -15.97
CA ALA A 811 -2.98 14.19 -16.03
C ALA A 811 -3.97 13.27 -15.27
N GLU A 812 -3.76 11.96 -15.33
CA GLU A 812 -4.54 10.96 -14.62
C GLU A 812 -4.38 11.11 -13.10
N ARG A 813 -3.14 11.30 -12.65
CA ARG A 813 -2.85 11.50 -11.22
C ARG A 813 -3.38 12.84 -10.71
N LEU A 814 -3.22 13.92 -11.48
CA LEU A 814 -3.72 15.24 -11.11
C LEU A 814 -5.23 15.28 -10.95
N ALA A 815 -5.99 14.63 -11.84
CA ALA A 815 -7.44 14.62 -11.68
C ALA A 815 -7.95 13.73 -10.54
N MET A 816 -7.17 12.74 -10.11
CA MET A 816 -7.44 12.05 -8.84
C MET A 816 -7.20 12.98 -7.64
N VAL A 817 -6.10 13.73 -7.62
CA VAL A 817 -5.83 14.71 -6.57
C VAL A 817 -6.95 15.76 -6.48
N GLY A 818 -7.38 16.34 -7.60
CA GLY A 818 -8.46 17.34 -7.56
C GLY A 818 -9.81 16.77 -7.11
N SER A 819 -10.04 15.45 -7.27
CA SER A 819 -11.25 14.80 -6.76
C SER A 819 -11.31 14.69 -5.23
N LEU A 820 -10.20 14.95 -4.53
CA LEU A 820 -10.10 14.87 -3.07
C LEU A 820 -11.17 15.70 -2.36
N CYS A 821 -11.53 16.87 -2.90
CA CYS A 821 -12.57 17.72 -2.33
C CYS A 821 -13.94 17.01 -2.24
N LEU A 822 -14.25 16.16 -3.23
CA LEU A 822 -15.46 15.34 -3.25
C LEU A 822 -15.37 14.19 -2.24
N SER A 823 -14.25 13.47 -2.21
CA SER A 823 -13.97 12.40 -1.25
C SER A 823 -14.12 12.89 0.19
N ARG A 824 -13.52 14.05 0.48
CA ARG A 824 -13.55 14.66 1.80
C ARG A 824 -14.96 15.14 2.19
N LEU A 825 -15.68 15.79 1.27
CA LEU A 825 -17.05 16.22 1.51
C LEU A 825 -17.95 15.03 1.89
N ARG A 826 -17.76 13.86 1.25
CA ARG A 826 -18.53 12.64 1.50
C ARG A 826 -18.25 12.02 2.87
N ILE A 827 -16.99 11.94 3.31
CA ILE A 827 -16.64 11.32 4.60
C ILE A 827 -16.84 12.29 5.76
N PHE A 828 -16.38 13.53 5.63
CA PHE A 828 -16.21 14.47 6.75
C PHE A 828 -17.14 15.68 6.72
N GLY A 829 -17.92 15.85 5.65
CA GLY A 829 -18.91 16.92 5.52
C GLY A 829 -18.36 18.30 5.17
N GLY A 830 -17.10 18.39 4.69
CA GLY A 830 -16.51 19.66 4.26
C GLY A 830 -15.01 19.75 4.55
N VAL A 831 -14.50 20.98 4.62
CA VAL A 831 -13.08 21.29 4.85
C VAL A 831 -12.66 21.03 6.30
N ALA A 832 -11.39 20.67 6.53
CA ALA A 832 -10.88 20.40 7.87
C ALA A 832 -10.68 21.71 8.65
N ARG A 833 -11.34 21.86 9.80
CA ARG A 833 -11.24 23.07 10.63
C ARG A 833 -11.23 22.70 12.11
N LEU A 834 -10.45 23.43 12.90
CA LEU A 834 -10.49 23.30 14.36
C LEU A 834 -11.84 23.77 14.95
N SER A 835 -12.47 24.78 14.35
CA SER A 835 -13.77 25.30 14.80
C SER A 835 -14.92 24.30 14.70
N LYS A 836 -14.76 23.21 13.92
CA LYS A 836 -15.72 22.09 13.88
C LYS A 836 -15.94 21.47 15.25
N TRP A 837 -14.95 21.56 16.14
CA TRP A 837 -14.99 20.99 17.48
C TRP A 837 -15.70 21.89 18.50
N ASP A 838 -15.91 23.17 18.19
CA ASP A 838 -16.59 24.12 19.10
C ASP A 838 -18.04 23.72 19.39
N LYS A 839 -18.67 22.94 18.49
CA LYS A 839 -20.01 22.36 18.69
C LYS A 839 -20.10 21.43 19.92
N HIS A 840 -18.95 20.92 20.39
CA HIS A 840 -18.86 20.09 21.59
C HIS A 840 -18.60 20.90 22.87
N LEU A 841 -18.55 22.23 22.77
CA LEU A 841 -18.32 23.16 23.88
C LEU A 841 -17.08 22.80 24.73
N PRO A 842 -15.90 22.56 24.12
CA PRO A 842 -14.68 22.25 24.86
C PRO A 842 -14.26 23.41 25.77
N ARG A 843 -13.61 23.11 26.89
CA ARG A 843 -13.03 24.15 27.76
C ARG A 843 -11.87 24.84 27.05
N VAL A 844 -11.78 26.15 27.26
CA VAL A 844 -10.70 26.98 26.72
C VAL A 844 -9.57 27.06 27.74
N HIS A 845 -8.40 26.58 27.35
CA HIS A 845 -7.17 26.67 28.12
C HIS A 845 -6.29 27.80 27.55
N GLU A 846 -6.36 28.97 28.18
CA GLU A 846 -5.57 30.13 27.78
C GLU A 846 -4.07 29.89 27.89
N LEU A 847 -3.31 30.44 26.96
CA LEU A 847 -1.85 30.35 26.95
C LEU A 847 -1.28 31.15 28.12
N ARG A 848 -0.69 30.47 29.11
CA ARG A 848 -0.15 31.15 30.31
C ARG A 848 1.19 31.83 30.03
N ALA A 849 1.47 32.89 30.79
CA ALA A 849 2.69 33.69 30.68
C ALA A 849 3.91 32.98 31.28
N ASP A 850 3.71 32.19 32.33
CA ASP A 850 4.72 31.39 33.04
C ASP A 850 4.91 29.98 32.45
N ARG A 851 4.49 29.78 31.19
CA ARG A 851 4.59 28.49 30.49
C ARG A 851 6.05 28.02 30.33
N PRO A 852 6.29 26.71 30.27
CA PRO A 852 7.62 26.17 30.04
C PRO A 852 8.09 26.40 28.58
N THR A 853 9.33 26.83 28.40
CA THR A 853 10.00 26.82 27.10
C THR A 853 10.68 25.47 26.90
N VAL A 854 10.36 24.77 25.80
CA VAL A 854 10.97 23.47 25.50
C VAL A 854 11.95 23.61 24.34
N ALA A 855 13.23 23.37 24.62
CA ALA A 855 14.28 23.23 23.61
C ALA A 855 14.46 21.74 23.27
N PRO A 856 14.54 21.35 21.98
CA PRO A 856 14.74 19.95 21.59
C PRO A 856 16.09 19.42 22.10
N GLN A 857 16.07 18.28 22.80
CA GLN A 857 17.27 17.57 23.21
C GLN A 857 17.48 16.34 22.32
N ALA A 858 18.55 16.31 21.52
CA ALA A 858 18.85 15.17 20.68
C ALA A 858 19.00 13.88 21.51
N PRO A 859 18.50 12.72 21.03
CA PRO A 859 18.68 11.47 21.74
C PRO A 859 20.18 11.15 21.88
N THR A 860 20.60 10.77 23.10
CA THR A 860 21.95 10.22 23.33
C THR A 860 22.10 8.96 22.50
N ARG A 861 22.88 9.02 21.40
CA ARG A 861 23.18 7.86 20.55
C ARG A 861 23.84 6.77 21.41
N SER A 862 23.18 5.62 21.55
CA SER A 862 23.88 4.38 21.87
C SER A 862 24.85 4.10 20.71
N ALA A 863 26.11 3.81 21.01
CA ALA A 863 27.19 3.63 20.04
C ALA A 863 27.06 2.38 19.15
N ALA A 864 25.85 1.86 18.93
CA ALA A 864 25.57 0.58 18.30
C ALA A 864 24.66 0.64 17.06
N SER A 865 24.51 1.80 16.42
CA SER A 865 24.09 1.82 15.01
C SER A 865 25.36 1.79 14.16
N PRO A 866 25.60 0.75 13.35
CA PRO A 866 26.69 0.82 12.37
C PRO A 866 26.42 2.07 11.54
N ALA A 867 27.41 2.96 11.45
CA ALA A 867 27.40 3.94 10.38
C ALA A 867 27.13 3.14 9.11
N ARG A 868 26.05 3.47 8.38
CA ARG A 868 25.91 2.94 7.02
C ARG A 868 27.24 3.26 6.35
N GLU A 869 28.02 2.22 6.03
CA GLU A 869 29.12 2.38 5.09
C GLU A 869 28.47 3.04 3.88
N ARG A 870 28.73 4.33 3.69
CA ARG A 870 28.40 4.98 2.43
C ARG A 870 29.35 4.32 1.47
N ASP A 871 28.85 3.36 0.70
CA ASP A 871 29.54 2.87 -0.47
C ASP A 871 30.06 4.10 -1.23
N GLU A 872 31.38 4.17 -1.38
CA GLU A 872 32.00 5.22 -2.18
C GLU A 872 31.34 5.18 -3.57
N VAL A 873 30.66 6.27 -3.90
CA VAL A 873 29.89 6.49 -5.15
C VAL A 873 28.61 5.66 -5.24
N SER A 874 27.59 6.00 -4.44
CA SER A 874 26.21 5.72 -4.85
C SER A 874 25.90 6.55 -6.09
N ASP A 875 25.53 5.89 -7.18
CA ASP A 875 25.08 6.54 -8.40
C ASP A 875 23.97 7.58 -8.08
N PRO A 876 24.13 8.89 -8.40
CA PRO A 876 23.15 9.94 -8.08
C PRO A 876 21.73 9.63 -8.59
N TRP A 877 21.62 8.73 -9.56
CA TRP A 877 20.39 8.25 -10.18
C TRP A 877 19.59 7.25 -9.34
N LYS A 878 20.07 6.84 -8.16
CA LYS A 878 19.35 5.92 -7.25
C LYS A 878 18.49 6.62 -6.19
N VAL A 879 18.48 7.95 -6.15
CA VAL A 879 17.64 8.69 -5.20
C VAL A 879 16.19 8.63 -5.64
N THR A 880 15.33 8.10 -4.76
CA THR A 880 13.90 7.92 -5.02
C THR A 880 13.02 8.64 -3.99
N ASP A 881 13.61 9.40 -3.07
CA ASP A 881 12.92 10.23 -2.10
C ASP A 881 13.17 11.71 -2.40
N HIS A 882 12.11 12.46 -2.71
CA HIS A 882 12.22 13.89 -3.00
C HIS A 882 12.65 14.73 -1.78
N LEU A 883 12.49 14.23 -0.55
CA LEU A 883 12.95 14.88 0.69
C LEU A 883 14.44 14.64 0.98
N ALA A 884 15.03 13.60 0.36
CA ALA A 884 16.46 13.33 0.46
C ALA A 884 17.30 14.22 -0.47
N VAL A 885 16.65 15.03 -1.31
CA VAL A 885 17.29 16.00 -2.20
C VAL A 885 17.29 17.39 -1.56
N GLN A 886 18.41 18.10 -1.65
CA GLN A 886 18.51 19.51 -1.31
C GLN A 886 19.00 20.30 -2.52
N VAL A 887 18.31 21.40 -2.85
CA VAL A 887 18.80 22.38 -3.82
C VAL A 887 19.47 23.52 -3.06
N ARG A 888 20.67 23.94 -3.49
CA ARG A 888 21.34 25.16 -3.02
C ARG A 888 21.71 26.03 -4.20
N SER A 889 21.18 27.24 -4.23
CA SER A 889 21.40 28.15 -5.33
C SER A 889 21.42 29.60 -4.88
N VAL A 890 22.56 30.26 -5.08
CA VAL A 890 22.68 31.73 -5.14
C VAL A 890 22.51 32.26 -6.57
N ILE A 891 22.30 31.37 -7.56
CA ILE A 891 22.18 31.71 -8.97
C ILE A 891 20.70 31.69 -9.37
N ASP A 892 20.17 32.88 -9.66
CA ASP A 892 18.90 32.99 -10.37
C ASP A 892 19.14 32.75 -11.87
N VAL A 893 18.90 31.51 -12.33
CA VAL A 893 19.18 31.09 -13.71
C VAL A 893 18.56 32.05 -14.73
N HIS A 894 17.31 32.46 -14.54
CA HIS A 894 16.58 33.32 -15.47
C HIS A 894 17.22 34.70 -15.58
N HIS A 895 17.51 35.34 -14.44
CA HIS A 895 18.15 36.65 -14.44
C HIS A 895 19.60 36.61 -14.93
N TRP A 896 20.35 35.55 -14.60
CA TRP A 896 21.73 35.40 -15.06
C TRP A 896 21.82 35.19 -16.58
N ASP A 897 20.91 34.41 -17.15
CA ASP A 897 20.84 34.18 -18.60
C ASP A 897 20.43 35.46 -19.33
N GLN A 898 19.47 36.21 -18.80
CA GLN A 898 19.09 37.53 -19.33
C GLN A 898 20.19 38.59 -19.17
N ALA A 899 20.91 38.58 -18.04
CA ALA A 899 21.99 39.52 -17.77
C ALA A 899 23.17 39.32 -18.72
N GLY A 900 23.46 38.07 -19.10
CA GLY A 900 24.54 37.70 -20.02
C GLY A 900 25.91 38.04 -19.43
N TRP A 901 26.40 37.20 -18.52
CA TRP A 901 27.72 37.38 -17.89
C TRP A 901 28.85 37.20 -18.92
N THR A 902 29.72 38.20 -19.07
CA THR A 902 30.76 38.25 -20.12
C THR A 902 32.17 38.41 -19.59
N GLY A 903 32.36 38.78 -18.31
CA GLY A 903 33.69 38.96 -17.77
C GLY A 903 33.70 39.45 -16.33
N THR A 904 34.87 39.85 -15.86
CA THR A 904 35.06 40.40 -14.50
C THR A 904 36.12 41.48 -14.52
N ALA A 905 35.84 42.58 -13.83
CA ALA A 905 36.77 43.67 -13.63
C ALA A 905 37.23 43.72 -12.17
N TYR A 906 38.47 44.11 -11.96
CA TYR A 906 39.05 44.33 -10.63
C TYR A 906 39.44 45.79 -10.48
N GLY A 907 39.26 46.34 -9.28
CA GLY A 907 39.70 47.70 -9.00
C GLY A 907 39.68 48.06 -7.52
N SER A 908 39.99 49.32 -7.23
CA SER A 908 40.02 49.88 -5.88
C SER A 908 39.53 51.32 -5.90
N PHE A 909 38.84 51.74 -4.84
CA PHE A 909 38.42 53.13 -4.62
C PHE A 909 39.48 53.98 -3.90
N GLY A 910 40.68 53.43 -3.68
CA GLY A 910 41.79 54.09 -2.99
C GLY A 910 42.32 53.28 -1.80
N PRO A 911 43.41 53.72 -1.16
CA PRO A 911 44.13 52.95 -0.14
C PRO A 911 43.41 52.80 1.21
N SER A 912 42.25 53.44 1.37
CA SER A 912 41.41 53.43 2.57
C SER A 912 40.07 52.71 2.39
N ALA A 913 39.83 52.09 1.22
CA ALA A 913 38.63 51.33 0.92
C ALA A 913 38.99 49.91 0.46
N PRO A 914 38.16 48.89 0.77
CA PRO A 914 38.37 47.54 0.25
C PRO A 914 38.42 47.52 -1.29
N PRO A 915 39.21 46.63 -1.90
CA PRO A 915 39.18 46.41 -3.34
C PRO A 915 37.82 45.83 -3.77
N PHE A 916 37.52 45.85 -5.07
CA PHE A 916 36.28 45.30 -5.62
C PHE A 916 36.52 44.27 -6.73
N ILE A 917 35.60 43.30 -6.80
CA ILE A 917 35.36 42.41 -7.93
C ILE A 917 34.03 42.87 -8.55
N ALA A 918 34.05 43.23 -9.83
CA ALA A 918 32.84 43.61 -10.56
C ALA A 918 32.52 42.58 -11.64
N LEU A 919 31.40 41.87 -11.49
CA LEU A 919 30.88 40.94 -12.50
C LEU A 919 30.30 41.74 -13.67
N MET A 920 30.80 41.50 -14.88
CA MET A 920 30.45 42.26 -16.07
C MET A 920 29.33 41.58 -16.86
N PHE A 921 28.22 42.29 -17.09
CA PHE A 921 27.01 41.81 -17.75
C PHE A 921 26.66 42.65 -18.98
N LYS A 922 25.84 42.12 -19.88
CA LYS A 922 25.32 42.85 -21.07
C LYS A 922 24.08 43.69 -20.76
N ASN A 923 23.20 43.23 -19.86
CA ASN A 923 21.92 43.88 -19.57
C ASN A 923 21.91 44.49 -18.16
N ALA A 924 21.70 45.81 -18.07
CA ALA A 924 21.73 46.57 -16.82
C ALA A 924 20.59 46.21 -15.86
N ASP A 925 19.37 46.07 -16.36
CA ASP A 925 18.18 45.82 -15.54
C ASP A 925 18.27 44.44 -14.89
N ALA A 926 18.64 43.43 -15.66
CA ALA A 926 18.83 42.07 -15.16
C ALA A 926 19.99 41.98 -14.15
N ALA A 927 21.11 42.66 -14.42
CA ALA A 927 22.25 42.71 -13.50
C ALA A 927 21.89 43.39 -12.17
N THR A 928 21.13 44.49 -12.21
CA THR A 928 20.64 45.20 -11.03
C THR A 928 19.78 44.28 -10.16
N ARG A 929 18.83 43.56 -10.78
CA ARG A 929 17.95 42.62 -10.07
C ARG A 929 18.70 41.46 -9.40
N ILE A 930 19.79 40.95 -9.99
CA ILE A 930 20.63 39.91 -9.36
C ILE A 930 21.15 40.42 -8.01
N PHE A 931 21.70 41.64 -7.98
CA PHE A 931 22.29 42.22 -6.79
C PHE A 931 21.25 42.71 -5.78
N GLU A 932 20.10 43.20 -6.23
CA GLU A 932 18.95 43.48 -5.34
C GLU A 932 18.54 42.22 -4.57
N ARG A 933 18.41 41.08 -5.25
CA ARG A 933 18.05 39.80 -4.62
C ARG A 933 19.09 39.29 -3.66
N TRP A 934 20.37 39.38 -4.03
CA TRP A 934 21.44 39.05 -3.10
C TRP A 934 21.40 39.92 -1.86
N ARG A 935 21.09 41.21 -1.99
CA ARG A 935 20.91 42.09 -0.84
C ARG A 935 19.64 41.79 -0.04
N GLU A 936 18.54 41.43 -0.68
CA GLU A 936 17.31 41.00 0.00
C GLU A 936 17.53 39.72 0.80
N ARG A 937 18.34 38.79 0.28
CA ARG A 937 18.59 37.47 0.90
C ARG A 937 19.73 37.48 1.92
N PHE A 938 20.85 38.12 1.61
CA PHE A 938 22.08 38.07 2.41
C PHE A 938 22.40 39.40 3.13
N GLY A 939 21.70 40.48 2.80
CA GLY A 939 21.99 41.82 3.32
C GLY A 939 23.12 42.53 2.57
N GLU A 940 23.58 43.65 3.12
CA GLU A 940 24.76 44.39 2.62
C GLU A 940 26.08 43.64 2.87
N HIS A 941 26.08 42.76 3.88
CA HIS A 941 27.20 41.93 4.29
C HIS A 941 26.79 40.46 4.22
N ASP A 942 27.46 39.67 3.37
CA ASP A 942 27.21 38.22 3.32
C ASP A 942 27.92 37.53 4.50
N GLU A 943 27.38 37.70 5.71
CA GLU A 943 28.00 37.25 6.97
C GLU A 943 28.21 35.74 7.05
N ALA A 944 27.28 34.96 6.47
CA ALA A 944 27.36 33.50 6.39
C ALA A 944 28.27 33.02 5.24
N GLU A 945 28.72 33.95 4.40
CA GLU A 945 29.52 33.70 3.20
C GLU A 945 28.85 32.67 2.27
N GLU A 946 27.53 32.81 2.05
CA GLU A 946 26.73 31.90 1.22
C GLU A 946 27.11 32.00 -0.27
N ILE A 947 27.51 33.18 -0.75
CA ILE A 947 27.99 33.36 -2.13
C ILE A 947 29.45 32.90 -2.21
N TYR A 948 29.69 31.80 -2.91
CA TYR A 948 31.01 31.28 -3.17
C TYR A 948 31.59 31.87 -4.46
N ILE A 949 32.74 32.55 -4.35
CA ILE A 949 33.54 33.01 -5.48
C ILE A 949 34.87 32.24 -5.49
N GLY A 950 35.12 31.52 -6.59
CA GLY A 950 36.35 30.76 -6.80
C GLY A 950 37.11 31.24 -8.03
N ILE A 951 38.44 31.30 -7.91
CA ILE A 951 39.37 31.63 -8.99
C ILE A 951 40.33 30.46 -9.19
N ILE A 952 40.31 29.87 -10.38
CA ILE A 952 41.18 28.76 -10.78
C ILE A 952 42.28 29.26 -11.70
N ARG A 953 43.51 29.33 -11.21
CA ARG A 953 44.66 29.82 -11.97
C ARG A 953 45.38 28.69 -12.70
N GLU A 954 46.08 29.05 -13.78
CA GLU A 954 46.95 28.15 -14.54
C GLU A 954 46.26 26.87 -15.05
N TYR A 955 44.97 26.95 -15.41
CA TYR A 955 44.26 25.83 -16.04
C TYR A 955 44.73 25.56 -17.48
N SER A 956 45.43 26.53 -18.10
CA SER A 956 46.02 26.45 -19.43
C SER A 956 47.55 26.51 -19.32
N SER A 957 48.22 25.45 -19.78
CA SER A 957 49.69 25.40 -19.80
C SER A 957 50.30 26.35 -20.85
N ALA A 958 49.57 26.66 -21.93
CA ALA A 958 50.00 27.58 -22.98
C ALA A 958 49.88 29.06 -22.56
N HIS A 959 48.88 29.39 -21.75
CA HIS A 959 48.58 30.77 -21.36
C HIS A 959 48.42 30.87 -19.84
N LYS A 960 49.53 31.08 -19.12
CA LYS A 960 49.55 31.11 -17.65
C LYS A 960 48.70 32.22 -17.01
N ALA A 961 48.45 33.31 -17.74
CA ALA A 961 47.61 34.41 -17.27
C ALA A 961 46.10 34.09 -17.33
N HIS A 962 45.70 33.02 -18.05
CA HIS A 962 44.30 32.63 -18.11
C HIS A 962 43.87 31.98 -16.78
N TYR A 963 42.67 32.35 -16.33
CA TYR A 963 42.09 31.81 -15.11
C TYR A 963 40.59 31.57 -15.29
N GLY A 964 40.06 30.60 -14.56
CA GLY A 964 38.62 30.33 -14.47
C GLY A 964 38.02 31.09 -13.30
N MET A 965 36.80 31.59 -13.48
CA MET A 965 36.00 32.13 -12.38
C MET A 965 34.74 31.29 -12.21
N ILE A 966 34.40 30.98 -10.96
CA ILE A 966 33.17 30.27 -10.59
C ILE A 966 32.41 31.09 -9.56
N VAL A 967 31.10 31.18 -9.76
CA VAL A 967 30.13 31.71 -8.79
C VAL A 967 29.13 30.60 -8.48
N THR A 968 29.01 30.24 -7.21
CA THR A 968 28.09 29.20 -6.74
C THR A 968 27.72 29.40 -5.27
N SER A 969 26.93 28.50 -4.70
CA SER A 969 26.59 28.52 -3.27
C SER A 969 27.70 27.83 -2.47
N ARG A 970 27.96 28.29 -1.25
CA ARG A 970 28.86 27.58 -0.34
C ARG A 970 28.37 26.14 -0.08
N LEU A 971 29.24 25.16 -0.35
CA LEU A 971 28.99 23.77 -0.01
C LEU A 971 29.07 23.60 1.51
N PRO A 972 28.15 22.83 2.14
CA PRO A 972 28.23 22.57 3.56
C PRO A 972 29.54 21.83 3.90
N GLU A 973 30.23 22.28 4.94
CA GLU A 973 31.14 21.39 5.68
C GLU A 973 30.29 20.23 6.19
N THR A 974 30.77 19.00 6.08
CA THR A 974 29.98 17.77 6.19
C THR A 974 29.18 17.70 7.50
N ASP A 975 27.97 18.27 7.52
CA ASP A 975 27.10 18.24 8.67
C ASP A 975 26.57 16.81 8.82
N LEU A 976 26.95 16.18 9.92
CA LEU A 976 26.70 14.77 10.25
C LEU A 976 25.22 14.46 10.57
N ASP A 977 24.29 15.39 10.28
CA ASP A 977 22.93 15.38 10.85
C ASP A 977 21.78 15.54 9.85
N THR A 978 22.01 15.51 8.53
CA THR A 978 20.90 15.58 7.56
C THR A 978 20.66 14.27 6.81
N GLN A 979 19.37 13.92 6.67
CA GLN A 979 18.83 12.86 5.80
C GLN A 979 19.02 13.18 4.30
N THR A 980 20.02 13.99 3.94
CA THR A 980 20.22 14.47 2.56
C THR A 980 21.20 13.55 1.84
N ASP A 981 20.68 12.78 0.90
CA ASP A 981 21.46 11.85 0.08
C ASP A 981 22.02 12.54 -1.18
N LEU A 982 21.35 13.58 -1.69
CA LEU A 982 21.77 14.32 -2.89
C LEU A 982 21.65 15.83 -2.70
N SER A 983 22.76 16.55 -2.94
CA SER A 983 22.78 18.02 -2.99
C SER A 983 22.96 18.50 -4.43
N MET A 984 21.97 19.22 -4.95
CA MET A 984 22.01 19.88 -6.24
C MET A 984 22.50 21.31 -6.06
N VAL A 985 23.55 21.68 -6.79
CA VAL A 985 24.20 22.99 -6.67
C VAL A 985 24.25 23.65 -8.03
N VAL A 986 23.72 24.86 -8.10
CA VAL A 986 23.76 25.65 -9.33
C VAL A 986 25.03 26.51 -9.32
N SER A 987 25.70 26.57 -10.47
CA SER A 987 26.87 27.43 -10.64
C SER A 987 26.84 28.14 -11.99
N ARG A 988 27.59 29.23 -12.05
CA ARG A 988 28.00 29.90 -13.29
C ARG A 988 29.52 29.92 -13.31
N SER A 989 30.10 29.58 -14.45
CA SER A 989 31.55 29.56 -14.59
C SER A 989 31.99 30.13 -15.93
N LEU A 990 33.06 30.94 -15.92
CA LEU A 990 33.54 31.66 -17.08
C LEU A 990 35.08 31.56 -17.17
N SER A 991 35.58 31.37 -18.38
CA SER A 991 37.02 31.43 -18.66
C SER A 991 37.42 32.88 -18.91
N MET A 992 38.48 33.34 -18.23
CA MET A 992 39.04 34.68 -18.41
C MET A 992 40.38 34.55 -19.13
N GLU A 993 40.51 35.29 -20.23
CA GLU A 993 41.65 35.21 -21.16
C GLU A 993 42.37 36.57 -21.27
N PRO A 994 42.91 37.12 -20.17
CA PRO A 994 43.63 38.38 -20.22
C PRO A 994 45.02 38.20 -20.85
N ALA A 995 45.55 39.28 -21.44
CA ALA A 995 46.92 39.29 -21.98
C ALA A 995 48.00 39.19 -20.89
N ASP A 996 47.71 39.66 -19.67
CA ASP A 996 48.59 39.58 -18.50
C ASP A 996 47.78 39.39 -17.19
N ASP A 997 48.48 39.08 -16.10
CA ASP A 997 47.87 38.83 -14.78
C ASP A 997 47.89 40.08 -13.85
N MET A 998 48.26 41.25 -14.37
CA MET A 998 48.53 42.43 -13.54
C MET A 998 47.32 42.85 -12.69
N ASN A 999 46.12 42.82 -13.27
CA ASN A 999 44.89 43.25 -12.58
C ASN A 999 44.48 42.29 -11.47
N LEU A 1000 44.52 40.98 -11.72
CA LEU A 1000 44.19 39.96 -10.73
C LEU A 1000 45.24 39.93 -9.62
N SER A 1001 46.54 39.94 -9.95
CA SER A 1001 47.61 39.99 -8.95
C SER A 1001 47.53 41.22 -8.04
N ARG A 1002 47.24 42.40 -8.61
CA ARG A 1002 47.04 43.63 -7.82
C ARG A 1002 45.86 43.50 -6.86
N PHE A 1003 44.73 43.00 -7.35
CA PHE A 1003 43.55 42.76 -6.53
C PHE A 1003 43.81 41.79 -5.39
N LEU A 1004 44.49 40.67 -5.64
CA LEU A 1004 44.81 39.68 -4.62
C LEU A 1004 45.71 40.25 -3.51
N ALA A 1005 46.68 41.10 -3.87
CA ALA A 1005 47.52 41.80 -2.91
C ALA A 1005 46.72 42.79 -2.05
N ASP A 1006 45.82 43.56 -2.66
CA ASP A 1006 44.94 44.49 -1.93
C ASP A 1006 43.96 43.72 -1.03
N TYR A 1007 43.39 42.61 -1.50
CA TYR A 1007 42.49 41.76 -0.73
C TYR A 1007 43.19 41.15 0.48
N GLN A 1008 44.43 40.66 0.33
CA GLN A 1008 45.23 40.13 1.43
C GLN A 1008 45.52 41.20 2.50
N ARG A 1009 45.64 42.47 2.10
CA ARG A 1009 45.84 43.59 3.02
C ARG A 1009 44.57 43.97 3.79
N PHE A 1010 43.41 43.97 3.12
CA PHE A 1010 42.14 44.42 3.71
C PHE A 1010 41.35 43.30 4.41
N GLY A 1011 41.49 42.05 3.98
CA GLY A 1011 40.72 40.91 4.48
C GLY A 1011 39.26 40.89 4.02
N ALA A 1012 38.87 41.75 3.08
CA ALA A 1012 37.53 41.84 2.51
C ALA A 1012 37.57 42.48 1.11
N TYR A 1013 36.51 42.27 0.32
CA TYR A 1013 36.30 42.91 -0.98
C TYR A 1013 34.82 43.22 -1.20
N LEU A 1014 34.54 44.18 -2.09
CA LEU A 1014 33.19 44.48 -2.55
C LEU A 1014 32.89 43.67 -3.81
N LEU A 1015 31.85 42.85 -3.78
CA LEU A 1015 31.29 42.23 -4.97
C LEU A 1015 30.28 43.21 -5.58
N MET A 1016 30.45 43.53 -6.87
CA MET A 1016 29.68 44.57 -7.56
C MET A 1016 29.22 44.10 -8.95
N ALA A 1017 28.23 44.77 -9.51
CA ALA A 1017 27.84 44.61 -10.91
C ALA A 1017 28.50 45.69 -11.78
N MET A 1018 28.86 45.30 -13.00
CA MET A 1018 29.31 46.18 -14.06
C MET A 1018 28.55 45.83 -15.34
N VAL A 1019 28.22 46.83 -16.14
CA VAL A 1019 27.47 46.63 -17.39
C VAL A 1019 28.30 47.10 -18.56
N LEU A 1020 28.41 46.26 -19.59
CA LEU A 1020 28.94 46.63 -20.89
C LEU A 1020 27.86 46.30 -21.94
N PRO A 1021 26.97 47.26 -22.25
CA PRO A 1021 25.96 47.06 -23.27
C PRO A 1021 26.58 46.79 -24.64
N GLU A 1022 25.88 46.02 -25.47
CA GLU A 1022 26.35 45.65 -26.79
C GLU A 1022 26.57 46.90 -27.67
N GLY A 1023 27.78 47.05 -28.20
CA GLY A 1023 28.19 48.21 -29.01
C GLY A 1023 28.80 49.39 -28.24
N GLN A 1024 28.86 49.34 -26.90
CA GLN A 1024 29.60 50.32 -26.10
C GLN A 1024 31.04 49.86 -25.82
N THR A 1025 31.96 50.81 -25.68
CA THR A 1025 33.39 50.55 -25.42
C THR A 1025 33.80 50.77 -23.97
N GLN A 1026 33.00 51.46 -23.16
CA GLN A 1026 33.29 51.71 -21.76
C GLN A 1026 32.26 51.04 -20.86
N PRO A 1027 32.69 50.18 -19.92
CA PRO A 1027 31.78 49.56 -18.98
C PRO A 1027 31.38 50.53 -17.87
N LEU A 1028 30.12 50.45 -17.43
CA LEU A 1028 29.57 51.23 -16.33
C LEU A 1028 29.52 50.38 -15.05
N LEU A 1029 30.19 50.85 -13.99
CA LEU A 1029 30.12 50.21 -12.67
C LEU A 1029 28.85 50.66 -11.93
N LEU A 1030 28.03 49.70 -11.48
CA LEU A 1030 26.84 49.96 -10.66
C LEU A 1030 27.27 50.08 -9.19
N LYS A 1031 27.22 51.28 -8.62
CA LYS A 1031 27.78 51.59 -7.30
C LYS A 1031 26.82 51.43 -6.13
N ASP A 1032 25.53 51.25 -6.40
CA ASP A 1032 24.47 51.38 -5.39
C ASP A 1032 24.13 50.06 -4.67
N LEU A 1033 24.56 48.92 -5.22
CA LEU A 1033 24.24 47.59 -4.70
C LEU A 1033 25.48 46.70 -4.43
N PRO A 1034 26.54 47.20 -3.77
CA PRO A 1034 27.67 46.34 -3.44
C PRO A 1034 27.30 45.31 -2.35
N VAL A 1035 27.90 44.13 -2.42
CA VAL A 1035 27.84 43.12 -1.35
C VAL A 1035 29.25 42.94 -0.79
N LEU A 1036 29.44 43.18 0.51
CA LEU A 1036 30.74 42.96 1.15
C LEU A 1036 30.97 41.46 1.38
N LYS A 1037 32.16 41.00 1.00
CA LYS A 1037 32.61 39.61 1.14
C LYS A 1037 33.95 39.52 1.86
N ARG A 1038 34.15 38.50 2.68
CA ARG A 1038 35.42 38.23 3.38
C ARG A 1038 36.11 36.96 2.93
N THR A 1039 35.41 36.05 2.25
CA THR A 1039 36.01 34.83 1.71
C THR A 1039 36.11 34.86 0.19
N LEU A 1040 37.25 34.37 -0.30
CA LEU A 1040 37.56 34.18 -1.71
C LEU A 1040 38.44 32.94 -1.83
N SER A 1041 38.03 31.98 -2.67
CA SER A 1041 38.84 30.79 -2.97
C SER A 1041 39.74 31.08 -4.17
N VAL A 1042 41.05 30.86 -4.02
CA VAL A 1042 42.02 30.98 -5.12
C VAL A 1042 42.89 29.73 -5.11
N LYS A 1043 42.80 28.92 -6.17
CA LYS A 1043 43.55 27.66 -6.30
C LYS A 1043 44.26 27.58 -7.64
N LEU A 1044 45.39 26.90 -7.68
CA LEU A 1044 45.95 26.42 -8.95
C LEU A 1044 45.13 25.25 -9.45
N ALA A 1045 44.96 25.10 -10.76
CA ALA A 1045 44.23 23.98 -11.34
C ALA A 1045 44.79 22.60 -10.89
N ALA A 1046 46.10 22.53 -10.62
CA ALA A 1046 46.77 21.35 -10.10
C ALA A 1046 46.43 21.01 -8.63
N ASP A 1047 45.96 21.98 -7.85
CA ASP A 1047 45.64 21.83 -6.43
C ASP A 1047 44.14 21.59 -6.19
N VAL A 1048 43.33 21.54 -7.25
CA VAL A 1048 41.89 21.27 -7.16
C VAL A 1048 41.67 19.78 -6.88
N GLY A 1049 41.10 19.46 -5.72
CA GLY A 1049 40.73 18.10 -5.33
C GLY A 1049 39.42 17.62 -5.95
N PRO A 1050 39.09 16.32 -5.90
CA PRO A 1050 37.88 15.76 -6.50
C PRO A 1050 36.55 16.28 -5.91
N SER A 1051 36.58 16.72 -4.65
CA SER A 1051 35.41 17.23 -3.91
C SER A 1051 35.34 18.76 -3.89
N ASP A 1052 36.27 19.44 -4.55
CA ASP A 1052 36.33 20.89 -4.57
C ASP A 1052 35.26 21.49 -5.52
N PRO A 1053 34.60 22.61 -5.15
CA PRO A 1053 33.67 23.31 -6.05
C PRO A 1053 34.29 23.69 -7.39
N GLU A 1054 35.60 23.95 -7.41
CA GLU A 1054 36.36 24.29 -8.62
C GLU A 1054 36.31 23.19 -9.70
N THR A 1055 36.03 21.93 -9.33
CA THR A 1055 35.85 20.83 -10.30
C THR A 1055 34.71 21.09 -11.28
N ILE A 1056 33.72 21.89 -10.90
CA ILE A 1056 32.58 22.28 -11.74
C ILE A 1056 33.03 23.14 -12.93
N PHE A 1057 34.14 23.89 -12.81
CA PHE A 1057 34.72 24.62 -13.93
C PHE A 1057 35.56 23.70 -14.85
N LEU A 1058 36.36 22.81 -14.25
CA LEU A 1058 37.35 21.99 -14.96
C LEU A 1058 36.73 20.84 -15.77
N LYS A 1059 35.85 20.03 -15.16
CA LYS A 1059 35.29 18.81 -15.77
C LYS A 1059 34.59 19.07 -17.12
N PRO A 1060 33.67 20.04 -17.25
CA PRO A 1060 32.97 20.30 -18.52
C PRO A 1060 33.90 20.74 -19.66
N ARG A 1061 35.10 21.22 -19.33
CA ARG A 1061 36.13 21.67 -20.28
C ARG A 1061 37.17 20.58 -20.59
N GLY A 1062 36.93 19.34 -20.15
CA GLY A 1062 37.85 18.22 -20.36
C GLY A 1062 39.13 18.28 -19.54
N LEU A 1063 39.17 19.11 -18.48
CA LEU A 1063 40.33 19.28 -17.61
C LEU A 1063 40.11 18.42 -16.35
N THR A 1064 40.98 17.45 -16.10
CA THR A 1064 40.90 16.59 -14.91
C THR A 1064 41.74 17.14 -13.76
N PRO A 1065 41.21 17.18 -12.52
CA PRO A 1065 42.02 17.42 -11.34
C PRO A 1065 43.13 16.37 -11.24
N VAL A 1066 44.37 16.79 -10.99
CA VAL A 1066 45.51 15.88 -10.89
C VAL A 1066 45.36 15.10 -9.58
N LYS A 1067 45.21 13.76 -9.65
CA LYS A 1067 45.23 12.89 -8.46
C LYS A 1067 46.52 13.16 -7.68
N ARG A 1068 46.41 13.61 -6.43
CA ARG A 1068 47.44 13.36 -5.41
C ARG A 1068 47.07 12.11 -4.64
#